data_AF-A0A522A815-F1
#
_entry.id   AF-A0A522A815-F1
#
_cell.length_a   1.000
_cell.length_b   1.000
_cell.length_c   1.000
_cell.angle_alpha   90.00
_cell.angle_beta   90.00
_cell.angle_gamma   90.00
#
_symmetry.space_group_name_H-M   'P 1'
#
loop_
_entity.id
_entity.type
_entity.pdbx_description
1 polymer ?
#
loop_
_entity_poly.entity_id
_entity_poly.type
_entity_poly.pdbx_seq_one_letter_code
_entity_poly.pdbx_strand_id
1 'polypeptide(L)'
;MTPEQIETKKLLTRTLGQEFATRYEDLCTLSTPLASLQIDLPLATHAMREMESMLRGILPKSGLPELTAETKGKLEQAKRQLLDLKFDSQRVHDAVKRLYENTQRAQINGVLRALDIDQESDTAKAWLAFGKQQAGLAHKRSWRKRLKLDSDFSSETIFPFLSVIRGVALAFEAKYPSFIARVDELALGQDKDAAIAEFAEKIPHSPAVESRFFSRIEPSGWLGLLNNHDFYADRGVEHPQFDKSWNQGTYLARVAAAPDASEQSLVLAIVKGLAASVDAVIRENCLKALMALPAAESASATFIVEAWLDKSLDRDVTRLTLQFAQKLAKGRQFEPAIRLCRKLLRVWRQGEGSDLESHFAPRGIYEWAVQKIAPGLIEGAPLLAFELFCSLLSEAGQASRLFSADSKHDHSNIWRKTIADNADNSRSEIGVLITATRDSAMQLTKVAEASEVVKLLSAQPYPMFRRIALHVLANAGGASLELASSALSDMELIADATYDHEYTALARAAFSQLSPDVQNAIIKQIETSLEIITPRWRAWFESENSRPPTAEEERKSMLVARRDKYWDWREALPTEKKAEIKAIAVEFGDPEPWPPAFMRLGSESPVTPEELSEWPSDKLSAYLVAWSPDRKEREIAISGLEQAVEKAARDNPVLFALAAQGLGNAVPEIHRCIFAGLLAAAKHNEKFPWNGVLSLIEKITDLVLNLPNSQINRQNSALAAELLKLGFMTLPCQMPSEFVDRAWAATVALTGAVPADDTANDEEGARHRHFRAAHTTAGTAIEAMIWYAVRRLRYPAPGDAPIALFQDLPVGPIVDALLDDRSSRATQWRLVVGGQLWRLIELDDHWVTTRLGKLFPPENIALGEAIWRGHLEGGRLTSKAAALLVDQYKSASTSIRSDVALEDPDGGHDRISRRLINDIAHAYVLGFYNVNSDSPVDAILAHGDDPVNADIISIVGHAAQDIFNQPADQQTSISIERARNYWVLRKETWTGTPQTYQLEASKVAEWVQHSAFDSTWRLQQLSCALEKGVLLDSPWDIFPWLAEMADEDPVQVVGILYAMVTHPAANQYTVNGPDEDVETILSAALACGDAAGVRKAESLIGALTTRGNLSFLSMISGDQQTSRAQT
;
A
#
# COMPACT_ATOMS: atom_id res chain seq x y z
N MET A 1 -6.00 -25.85 -27.28
CA MET A 1 -5.64 -26.93 -26.36
C MET A 1 -6.76 -27.15 -25.35
N THR A 2 -6.98 -28.38 -24.89
CA THR A 2 -7.93 -28.70 -23.80
C THR A 2 -7.38 -28.26 -22.43
N PRO A 3 -8.21 -28.13 -21.38
CA PRO A 3 -7.73 -27.85 -20.02
C PRO A 3 -6.63 -28.81 -19.55
N GLU A 4 -6.81 -30.12 -19.80
CA GLU A 4 -5.82 -31.15 -19.48
C GLU A 4 -4.49 -30.95 -20.23
N GLN A 5 -4.52 -30.54 -21.50
CA GLN A 5 -3.31 -30.24 -22.27
C GLN A 5 -2.58 -29.01 -21.72
N ILE A 6 -3.31 -27.99 -21.26
CA ILE A 6 -2.73 -26.79 -20.63
C ILE A 6 -2.05 -27.17 -19.31
N GLU A 7 -2.70 -27.98 -18.47
CA GLU A 7 -2.11 -28.49 -17.24
C GLU A 7 -0.87 -29.34 -17.50
N THR A 8 -0.94 -30.22 -18.52
CA THR A 8 0.21 -31.04 -18.93
C THR A 8 1.37 -30.18 -19.39
N LYS A 9 1.13 -29.14 -20.21
CA LYS A 9 2.17 -28.17 -20.61
C LYS A 9 2.82 -27.53 -19.38
N LYS A 10 2.02 -27.07 -18.40
CA LYS A 10 2.54 -26.48 -17.15
C LYS A 10 3.37 -27.49 -16.33
N LEU A 11 2.96 -28.76 -16.29
CA LEU A 11 3.71 -29.83 -15.62
C LEU A 11 5.05 -30.10 -16.34
N LEU A 12 5.03 -30.19 -17.67
CA LEU A 12 6.22 -30.39 -18.49
C LEU A 12 7.21 -29.23 -18.36
N THR A 13 6.70 -27.99 -18.31
CA THR A 13 7.55 -26.80 -18.12
C THR A 13 8.34 -26.88 -16.81
N ARG A 14 7.69 -27.33 -15.73
CA ARG A 14 8.28 -27.46 -14.39
C ARG A 14 9.18 -28.69 -14.22
N THR A 15 8.91 -29.77 -14.95
CA THR A 15 9.67 -31.04 -14.84
C THR A 15 10.77 -31.15 -15.90
N LEU A 16 10.44 -30.99 -17.18
CA LEU A 16 11.31 -31.19 -18.34
C LEU A 16 11.75 -29.88 -19.02
N GLY A 17 11.35 -28.72 -18.50
CA GLY A 17 11.76 -27.42 -19.01
C GLY A 17 10.88 -26.88 -20.15
N GLN A 18 11.05 -25.60 -20.42
CA GLN A 18 10.21 -24.85 -21.37
C GLN A 18 10.32 -25.39 -22.81
N GLU A 19 11.52 -25.76 -23.26
CA GLU A 19 11.71 -26.25 -24.64
C GLU A 19 10.92 -27.52 -24.94
N PHE A 20 10.88 -28.46 -23.99
CA PHE A 20 10.09 -29.69 -24.14
C PHE A 20 8.58 -29.37 -24.11
N ALA A 21 8.17 -28.46 -23.23
CA ALA A 21 6.78 -28.02 -23.13
C ALA A 21 6.28 -27.28 -24.39
N THR A 22 7.12 -26.46 -25.02
CA THR A 22 6.81 -25.81 -26.30
C THR A 22 6.65 -26.85 -27.42
N ARG A 23 7.52 -27.85 -27.50
CA ARG A 23 7.35 -28.95 -28.49
C ARG A 23 6.06 -29.75 -28.25
N TYR A 24 5.66 -29.92 -26.99
CA TYR A 24 4.37 -30.53 -26.64
C TYR A 24 3.19 -29.66 -27.11
N GLU A 25 3.24 -28.35 -26.86
CA GLU A 25 2.23 -27.41 -27.35
C GLU A 25 2.14 -27.39 -28.88
N ASP A 26 3.28 -27.43 -29.57
CA ASP A 26 3.33 -27.56 -31.03
C ASP A 26 2.62 -28.84 -31.46
N LEU A 27 2.90 -29.98 -30.83
CA LEU A 27 2.23 -31.25 -31.14
C LEU A 27 0.71 -31.16 -30.88
N CYS A 28 0.27 -30.57 -29.77
CA CYS A 28 -1.15 -30.35 -29.48
C CYS A 28 -1.80 -29.46 -30.55
N THR A 29 -1.12 -28.41 -30.97
CA THR A 29 -1.57 -27.49 -32.02
C THR A 29 -1.68 -28.19 -33.36
N LEU A 30 -0.68 -29.00 -33.72
CA LEU A 30 -0.67 -29.80 -34.94
C LEU A 30 -1.76 -30.89 -34.96
N SER A 31 -2.20 -31.35 -33.78
CA SER A 31 -3.24 -32.37 -33.64
C SER A 31 -4.68 -31.84 -33.67
N THR A 32 -4.86 -30.51 -33.62
CA THR A 32 -6.18 -29.86 -33.67
C THR A 32 -6.42 -29.35 -35.09
N PRO A 33 -7.61 -29.60 -35.70
CA PRO A 33 -7.89 -29.10 -37.05
C PRO A 33 -7.99 -27.57 -37.06
N LEU A 34 -6.87 -26.88 -37.31
CA LEU A 34 -6.83 -25.45 -37.58
C LEU A 34 -7.21 -25.18 -39.04
N ALA A 35 -8.10 -24.23 -39.28
CA ALA A 35 -8.63 -23.93 -40.62
C ALA A 35 -7.56 -23.51 -41.66
N SER A 36 -6.35 -23.12 -41.22
CA SER A 36 -5.27 -22.55 -42.04
C SER A 36 -4.04 -23.45 -42.25
N LEU A 37 -3.85 -24.51 -41.46
CA LEU A 37 -2.65 -25.38 -41.50
C LEU A 37 -3.04 -26.81 -41.89
N GLN A 38 -2.68 -27.21 -43.11
CA GLN A 38 -2.85 -28.60 -43.54
C GLN A 38 -1.56 -29.39 -43.28
N ILE A 39 -1.62 -30.31 -42.31
CA ILE A 39 -0.49 -31.14 -41.85
C ILE A 39 -0.59 -32.55 -42.41
N ASP A 40 0.55 -33.09 -42.85
CA ASP A 40 0.64 -34.46 -43.36
C ASP A 40 1.07 -35.45 -42.26
N LEU A 41 0.56 -36.68 -42.37
CA LEU A 41 0.82 -37.80 -41.46
C LEU A 41 2.32 -38.02 -41.14
N PRO A 42 3.26 -37.95 -42.11
CA PRO A 42 4.68 -38.08 -41.83
C PRO A 42 5.22 -36.98 -40.89
N LEU A 43 4.75 -35.74 -41.03
CA LEU A 43 5.22 -34.61 -40.21
C LEU A 43 4.81 -34.78 -38.75
N ALA A 44 3.54 -35.10 -38.50
CA ALA A 44 3.04 -35.38 -37.15
C ALA A 44 3.75 -36.59 -36.53
N THR A 45 3.97 -37.65 -37.30
CA THR A 45 4.68 -38.85 -36.82
C THR A 45 6.15 -38.53 -36.48
N HIS A 46 6.82 -37.68 -37.27
CA HIS A 46 8.18 -37.22 -36.99
C HIS A 46 8.26 -36.37 -35.71
N ALA A 47 7.30 -35.46 -35.49
CA ALA A 47 7.23 -34.67 -34.25
C ALA A 47 7.10 -35.58 -33.02
N MET A 48 6.20 -36.58 -33.07
CA MET A 48 6.04 -37.54 -31.98
C MET A 48 7.31 -38.39 -31.76
N ARG A 49 7.99 -38.82 -32.84
CA ARG A 49 9.27 -39.58 -32.74
C ARG A 49 10.36 -38.77 -32.05
N GLU A 50 10.46 -37.50 -32.40
CA GLU A 50 11.45 -36.59 -31.81
C GLU A 50 11.18 -36.42 -30.31
N MET A 51 9.93 -36.12 -29.94
CA MET A 51 9.54 -36.01 -28.53
C MET A 51 9.76 -37.29 -27.74
N GLU A 52 9.43 -38.45 -28.29
CA GLU A 52 9.67 -39.74 -27.64
C GLU A 52 11.16 -40.02 -27.44
N SER A 53 11.96 -39.71 -28.46
CA SER A 53 13.41 -39.88 -28.41
C SER A 53 14.03 -38.97 -27.36
N MET A 54 13.58 -37.72 -27.26
CA MET A 54 13.97 -36.79 -26.20
C MET A 54 13.57 -37.31 -24.82
N LEU A 55 12.31 -37.75 -24.65
CA LEU A 55 11.80 -38.26 -23.37
C LEU A 55 12.62 -39.45 -22.88
N ARG A 56 12.94 -40.40 -23.77
CA ARG A 56 13.85 -41.51 -23.45
C ARG A 56 15.29 -41.04 -23.21
N GLY A 57 15.74 -39.99 -23.88
CA GLY A 57 17.09 -39.45 -23.68
C GLY A 57 17.28 -38.88 -22.28
N ILE A 58 16.27 -38.15 -21.81
CA ILE A 58 16.26 -37.35 -20.58
C ILE A 58 15.99 -38.20 -19.32
N LEU A 59 15.02 -39.12 -19.38
CA LEU A 59 14.55 -39.79 -18.18
C LEU A 59 15.53 -40.84 -17.64
N PRO A 60 15.58 -41.03 -16.31
CA PRO A 60 16.44 -42.03 -15.69
C PRO A 60 16.04 -43.44 -16.14
N LYS A 61 17.02 -44.34 -16.18
CA LYS A 61 16.83 -45.74 -16.62
C LYS A 61 17.44 -46.68 -15.60
N SER A 62 16.64 -47.64 -15.12
CA SER A 62 17.08 -48.68 -14.19
C SER A 62 17.18 -50.04 -14.88
N GLY A 63 18.19 -50.83 -14.50
CA GLY A 63 18.37 -52.20 -14.97
C GLY A 63 18.64 -52.33 -16.47
N LEU A 64 19.39 -51.37 -17.04
CA LEU A 64 20.08 -51.55 -18.32
C LEU A 64 21.42 -52.26 -18.07
N PRO A 65 21.85 -53.18 -18.94
CA PRO A 65 23.13 -53.85 -18.79
C PRO A 65 24.29 -52.85 -18.92
N GLU A 66 25.11 -52.70 -17.87
CA GLU A 66 26.38 -51.99 -17.98
C GLU A 66 27.34 -52.76 -18.89
N LEU A 67 27.99 -52.05 -19.81
CA LEU A 67 29.03 -52.65 -20.65
C LEU A 67 30.24 -52.98 -19.79
N THR A 68 30.42 -54.26 -19.48
CA THR A 68 31.64 -54.76 -18.83
C THR A 68 32.88 -54.35 -19.62
N ALA A 69 34.02 -54.16 -18.95
CA ALA A 69 35.28 -53.80 -19.60
C ALA A 69 35.67 -54.77 -20.74
N GLU A 70 35.33 -56.04 -20.58
CA GLU A 70 35.50 -57.08 -21.60
C GLU A 70 34.63 -56.82 -22.84
N THR A 71 33.37 -56.42 -22.65
CA THR A 71 32.44 -56.12 -23.75
C THR A 71 32.83 -54.82 -24.46
N LYS A 72 33.30 -53.79 -23.74
CA LYS A 72 33.90 -52.58 -24.34
C LYS A 72 35.12 -52.94 -25.19
N GLY A 73 35.99 -53.81 -24.68
CA GLY A 73 37.15 -54.32 -25.42
C GLY A 73 36.76 -55.06 -26.71
N LYS A 74 35.74 -55.93 -26.65
CA LYS A 74 35.21 -56.64 -27.82
C LYS A 74 34.55 -55.72 -28.84
N LEU A 75 33.84 -54.67 -28.41
CA LEU A 75 33.25 -53.67 -29.30
C LEU A 75 34.30 -52.82 -30.00
N GLU A 76 35.36 -52.39 -29.31
CA GLU A 76 36.48 -51.68 -29.93
C GLU A 76 37.29 -52.59 -30.87
N GLN A 77 37.44 -53.87 -30.52
CA GLN A 77 38.04 -54.85 -31.43
C GLN A 77 37.19 -55.06 -32.68
N ALA A 78 35.87 -55.17 -32.55
CA ALA A 78 34.94 -55.27 -33.68
C ALA A 78 34.97 -54.00 -34.55
N LYS A 79 35.03 -52.82 -33.94
CA LYS A 79 35.19 -51.54 -34.63
C LYS A 79 36.48 -51.50 -35.46
N ARG A 80 37.61 -51.90 -34.86
CA ARG A 80 38.91 -51.99 -35.56
C ARG A 80 38.85 -53.00 -36.71
N GLN A 81 38.29 -54.18 -36.50
CA GLN A 81 38.14 -55.19 -37.55
C GLN A 81 37.26 -54.72 -38.72
N LEU A 82 36.18 -53.99 -38.45
CA LEU A 82 35.33 -53.40 -39.49
C LEU A 82 36.06 -52.30 -40.28
N LEU A 83 36.89 -51.49 -39.62
CA LEU A 83 37.74 -50.50 -40.29
C LEU A 83 38.84 -51.18 -41.13
N ASP A 84 39.44 -52.26 -40.64
CA ASP A 84 40.45 -53.05 -41.37
C ASP A 84 39.85 -53.73 -42.61
N LEU A 85 38.57 -54.11 -42.56
CA LEU A 85 37.79 -54.61 -43.69
C LEU A 85 37.34 -53.50 -44.67
N LYS A 86 37.80 -52.26 -44.46
CA LYS A 86 37.51 -51.07 -45.29
C LYS A 86 36.04 -50.69 -45.38
N PHE A 87 35.23 -51.02 -44.36
CA PHE A 87 33.92 -50.39 -44.23
C PHE A 87 34.08 -48.90 -43.92
N ASP A 88 33.20 -48.08 -44.46
CA ASP A 88 33.22 -46.65 -44.16
C ASP A 88 32.90 -46.38 -42.68
N SER A 89 33.39 -45.26 -42.18
CA SER A 89 33.28 -44.87 -40.78
C SER A 89 31.84 -44.82 -40.27
N GLN A 90 30.87 -44.47 -41.14
CA GLN A 90 29.45 -44.41 -40.80
C GLN A 90 28.88 -45.82 -40.63
N ARG A 91 29.18 -46.75 -41.55
CA ARG A 91 28.75 -48.15 -41.46
C ARG A 91 29.38 -48.89 -40.28
N VAL A 92 30.64 -48.60 -39.96
CA VAL A 92 31.31 -49.13 -38.77
C VAL A 92 30.60 -48.62 -37.51
N HIS A 93 30.33 -47.31 -37.45
CA HIS A 93 29.58 -46.71 -36.34
C HIS A 93 28.20 -47.35 -36.16
N ASP A 94 27.45 -47.52 -37.26
CA ASP A 94 26.12 -48.14 -37.24
C ASP A 94 26.14 -49.62 -36.83
N ALA A 95 27.14 -50.38 -37.28
CA ALA A 95 27.29 -51.79 -36.93
C ALA A 95 27.64 -51.98 -35.44
N VAL A 96 28.58 -51.20 -34.92
CA VAL A 96 28.97 -51.21 -33.50
C VAL A 96 27.78 -50.77 -32.62
N LYS A 97 27.02 -49.76 -33.06
CA LYS A 97 25.80 -49.29 -32.39
C LYS A 97 24.71 -50.36 -32.32
N ARG A 98 24.58 -51.22 -33.35
CA ARG A 98 23.61 -52.32 -33.37
C ARG A 98 24.02 -53.53 -32.54
N LEU A 99 25.33 -53.75 -32.37
CA LEU A 99 25.88 -54.80 -31.51
C LEU A 99 25.72 -54.47 -30.02
N TYR A 100 25.55 -53.20 -29.69
CA TYR A 100 25.15 -52.78 -28.35
C TYR A 100 23.65 -53.01 -28.16
N GLU A 101 23.27 -54.04 -27.37
CA GLU A 101 21.88 -54.35 -27.01
C GLU A 101 21.25 -53.21 -26.19
N ASN A 102 20.77 -52.17 -26.88
CA ASN A 102 20.02 -51.09 -26.27
C ASN A 102 18.79 -50.75 -27.14
N THR A 103 17.93 -51.76 -27.32
CA THR A 103 16.70 -51.60 -28.10
C THR A 103 15.80 -50.54 -27.46
N GLN A 104 15.02 -49.82 -28.28
CA GLN A 104 14.05 -48.82 -27.79
C GLN A 104 13.15 -49.39 -26.67
N ARG A 105 12.71 -50.66 -26.83
CA ARG A 105 11.90 -51.36 -25.84
C ARG A 105 12.62 -51.55 -24.50
N ALA A 106 13.91 -51.91 -24.51
CA ALA A 106 14.71 -52.04 -23.29
C ALA A 106 14.87 -50.70 -22.56
N GLN A 107 15.02 -49.60 -23.31
CA GLN A 107 15.08 -48.26 -22.75
C GLN A 107 13.76 -47.83 -22.10
N ILE A 108 12.63 -48.03 -22.80
CA ILE A 108 11.29 -47.74 -22.24
C ILE A 108 11.07 -48.52 -20.95
N ASN A 109 11.33 -49.83 -20.95
CA ASN A 109 11.21 -50.66 -19.74
C ASN A 109 12.18 -50.25 -18.62
N GLY A 110 13.34 -49.68 -18.97
CA GLY A 110 14.26 -49.09 -18.00
C GLY A 110 13.70 -47.83 -17.35
N VAL A 111 13.03 -46.98 -18.13
CA VAL A 111 12.36 -45.77 -17.62
C VAL A 111 11.15 -46.14 -16.75
N LEU A 112 10.27 -47.04 -17.22
CA LEU A 112 9.09 -47.47 -16.46
C LEU A 112 9.48 -48.00 -15.07
N ARG A 113 10.55 -48.80 -14.98
CA ARG A 113 11.10 -49.28 -13.70
C ARG A 113 11.70 -48.18 -12.84
N ALA A 114 12.37 -47.20 -13.43
CA ALA A 114 12.96 -46.09 -12.67
C ALA A 114 11.90 -45.14 -12.09
N LEU A 115 10.74 -45.04 -12.74
CA LEU A 115 9.63 -44.17 -12.32
C LEU A 115 8.54 -44.90 -11.53
N ASP A 116 8.75 -46.17 -11.16
CA ASP A 116 7.75 -47.04 -10.51
C ASP A 116 6.40 -47.10 -11.25
N ILE A 117 6.42 -47.00 -12.59
CA ILE A 117 5.21 -47.15 -13.41
C ILE A 117 4.97 -48.64 -13.63
N ASP A 118 3.81 -49.12 -13.18
CA ASP A 118 3.39 -50.51 -13.42
C ASP A 118 3.39 -50.82 -14.93
N GLN A 119 4.03 -51.93 -15.31
CA GLN A 119 4.13 -52.38 -16.70
C GLN A 119 2.75 -52.73 -17.29
N GLU A 120 1.77 -53.04 -16.43
CA GLU A 120 0.40 -53.31 -16.83
C GLU A 120 -0.49 -52.07 -16.91
N SER A 121 0.03 -50.89 -16.52
CA SER A 121 -0.70 -49.62 -16.64
C SER A 121 -0.98 -49.25 -18.11
N ASP A 122 -2.04 -48.47 -18.31
CA ASP A 122 -2.40 -47.95 -19.64
C ASP A 122 -1.26 -47.12 -20.26
N THR A 123 -0.57 -46.32 -19.44
CA THR A 123 0.63 -45.55 -19.81
C THR A 123 1.73 -46.46 -20.36
N ALA A 124 2.07 -47.53 -19.66
CA ALA A 124 3.13 -48.45 -20.08
C ALA A 124 2.76 -49.19 -21.38
N LYS A 125 1.52 -49.67 -21.47
CA LYS A 125 1.00 -50.35 -22.67
C LYS A 125 0.99 -49.44 -23.89
N ALA A 126 0.51 -48.21 -23.74
CA ALA A 126 0.48 -47.22 -24.81
C ALA A 126 1.89 -46.84 -25.28
N TRP A 127 2.84 -46.62 -24.37
CA TRP A 127 4.21 -46.27 -24.74
C TRP A 127 4.93 -47.42 -25.48
N LEU A 128 4.75 -48.66 -25.02
CA LEU A 128 5.34 -49.82 -25.68
C LEU A 128 4.72 -50.14 -27.05
N ALA A 129 3.44 -49.81 -27.25
CA ALA A 129 2.75 -49.96 -28.53
C ALA A 129 3.25 -48.95 -29.57
N PHE A 130 3.52 -47.72 -29.15
CA PHE A 130 3.99 -46.62 -30.00
C PHE A 130 5.26 -46.98 -30.82
N GLY A 131 6.25 -47.62 -30.18
CA GLY A 131 7.52 -47.99 -30.85
C GLY A 131 7.37 -48.97 -32.02
N LYS A 132 6.30 -49.80 -32.05
CA LYS A 132 6.05 -50.75 -33.15
C LYS A 132 5.32 -50.11 -34.34
N GLN A 133 4.50 -49.10 -34.11
CA GLN A 133 3.56 -48.56 -35.12
C GLN A 133 4.21 -47.48 -36.03
N GLN A 134 5.24 -46.77 -35.57
CA GLN A 134 5.72 -45.57 -36.25
C GLN A 134 6.75 -45.75 -37.37
N ALA A 135 7.56 -46.81 -37.36
CA ALA A 135 8.63 -46.98 -38.36
C ALA A 135 8.10 -46.99 -39.81
N GLY A 136 6.88 -47.52 -40.01
CA GLY A 136 6.20 -47.55 -41.30
C GLY A 136 5.43 -46.28 -41.66
N LEU A 137 4.96 -45.51 -40.67
CA LEU A 137 4.10 -44.33 -40.88
C LEU A 137 4.89 -43.05 -41.15
N ALA A 138 6.01 -42.84 -40.43
CA ALA A 138 6.87 -41.66 -40.61
C ALA A 138 7.53 -41.62 -42.00
N HIS A 139 7.76 -42.78 -42.62
CA HIS A 139 8.39 -42.91 -43.92
C HIS A 139 7.42 -43.33 -45.03
N LYS A 140 6.10 -43.27 -44.77
CA LYS A 140 5.07 -43.60 -45.76
C LYS A 140 5.11 -42.56 -46.88
N ARG A 141 5.33 -43.01 -48.12
CA ARG A 141 5.38 -42.14 -49.31
C ARG A 141 4.16 -42.42 -50.19
N SER A 142 3.47 -41.36 -50.61
CA SER A 142 2.38 -41.44 -51.56
C SER A 142 2.53 -40.34 -52.60
N TRP A 143 2.72 -40.74 -53.86
CA TRP A 143 2.86 -39.81 -54.99
C TRP A 143 1.52 -39.45 -55.64
N ARG A 144 0.43 -40.11 -55.24
CA ARG A 144 -0.91 -39.97 -55.86
C ARG A 144 -1.96 -39.32 -54.95
N LYS A 145 -1.75 -39.35 -53.63
CA LYS A 145 -2.69 -38.83 -52.63
C LYS A 145 -1.93 -38.27 -51.43
N ARG A 146 -2.41 -37.15 -50.91
CA ARG A 146 -1.92 -36.57 -49.67
C ARG A 146 -2.27 -37.48 -48.48
N LEU A 147 -1.31 -37.75 -47.60
CA LEU A 147 -1.53 -38.54 -46.39
C LEU A 147 -2.00 -37.60 -45.28
N LYS A 148 -3.30 -37.31 -45.26
CA LYS A 148 -3.90 -36.41 -44.26
C LYS A 148 -3.89 -37.04 -42.88
N LEU A 149 -3.81 -36.19 -41.86
CA LEU A 149 -4.20 -36.55 -40.50
C LEU A 149 -5.73 -36.73 -40.49
N ASP A 150 -6.22 -37.90 -40.07
CA ASP A 150 -7.64 -38.18 -39.91
C ASP A 150 -8.03 -38.31 -38.43
N SER A 151 -9.34 -38.38 -38.17
CA SER A 151 -9.89 -38.53 -36.82
C SER A 151 -9.39 -39.80 -36.15
N ASP A 152 -9.22 -40.86 -36.92
CA ASP A 152 -8.86 -42.19 -36.45
C ASP A 152 -7.39 -42.22 -36.00
N PHE A 153 -6.47 -41.63 -36.78
CA PHE A 153 -5.09 -41.47 -36.34
C PHE A 153 -4.96 -40.58 -35.09
N SER A 154 -5.79 -39.55 -35.00
CA SER A 154 -5.80 -38.64 -33.85
C SER A 154 -6.23 -39.37 -32.56
N SER A 155 -7.29 -40.19 -32.65
CA SER A 155 -7.81 -40.95 -31.50
C SER A 155 -6.99 -42.20 -31.16
N GLU A 156 -6.46 -42.92 -32.15
CA GLU A 156 -5.75 -44.18 -31.93
C GLU A 156 -4.26 -44.00 -31.66
N THR A 157 -3.65 -42.89 -32.09
CA THR A 157 -2.19 -42.69 -32.00
C THR A 157 -1.80 -41.43 -31.24
N ILE A 158 -2.39 -40.26 -31.56
CA ILE A 158 -1.96 -38.99 -30.94
C ILE A 158 -2.44 -38.90 -29.49
N PHE A 159 -3.73 -39.04 -29.21
CA PHE A 159 -4.25 -38.90 -27.85
C PHE A 159 -3.63 -39.91 -26.86
N PRO A 160 -3.49 -41.20 -27.19
CA PRO A 160 -2.78 -42.14 -26.32
C PRO A 160 -1.33 -41.72 -26.05
N PHE A 161 -0.63 -41.18 -27.05
CA PHE A 161 0.73 -40.67 -26.86
C PHE A 161 0.77 -39.42 -25.96
N LEU A 162 -0.17 -38.48 -26.11
CA LEU A 162 -0.27 -37.34 -25.19
C LEU A 162 -0.55 -37.80 -23.74
N SER A 163 -1.39 -38.82 -23.56
CA SER A 163 -1.61 -39.44 -22.25
C SER A 163 -0.35 -40.12 -21.70
N VAL A 164 0.49 -40.74 -22.55
CA VAL A 164 1.81 -41.24 -22.16
C VAL A 164 2.68 -40.11 -21.64
N ILE A 165 2.78 -38.99 -22.37
CA ILE A 165 3.57 -37.83 -21.94
C ILE A 165 3.11 -37.33 -20.56
N ARG A 166 1.79 -37.17 -20.36
CA ARG A 166 1.23 -36.75 -19.08
C ARG A 166 1.52 -37.74 -17.95
N GLY A 167 1.24 -39.03 -18.17
CA GLY A 167 1.42 -40.08 -17.17
C GLY A 167 2.88 -40.24 -16.75
N VAL A 168 3.81 -40.14 -17.71
CA VAL A 168 5.26 -40.17 -17.44
C VAL A 168 5.70 -38.91 -16.69
N ALA A 169 5.22 -37.73 -17.06
CA ALA A 169 5.57 -36.49 -16.36
C ALA A 169 5.09 -36.48 -14.90
N LEU A 170 3.89 -37.00 -14.61
CA LEU A 170 3.36 -37.14 -13.24
C LEU A 170 4.21 -38.11 -12.40
N ALA A 171 4.57 -39.27 -12.96
CA ALA A 171 5.44 -40.22 -12.28
C ALA A 171 6.86 -39.64 -12.07
N PHE A 172 7.34 -38.84 -13.02
CA PHE A 172 8.63 -38.18 -12.92
C PHE A 172 8.65 -37.07 -11.86
N GLU A 173 7.56 -36.32 -11.66
CA GLU A 173 7.44 -35.32 -10.58
C GLU A 173 7.70 -35.95 -9.19
N ALA A 174 7.15 -37.14 -8.92
CA ALA A 174 7.38 -37.85 -7.65
C ALA A 174 8.85 -38.30 -7.47
N LYS A 175 9.56 -38.61 -8.56
CA LYS A 175 10.98 -39.03 -8.54
C LYS A 175 11.97 -37.89 -8.82
N TYR A 176 11.46 -36.67 -8.95
CA TYR A 176 12.26 -35.49 -9.25
C TYR A 176 13.37 -35.20 -8.22
N PRO A 177 13.17 -35.44 -6.91
CA PRO A 177 14.24 -35.28 -5.91
C PRO A 177 15.51 -36.09 -6.23
N SER A 178 15.37 -37.32 -6.72
CA SER A 178 16.50 -38.16 -7.14
C SER A 178 17.18 -37.63 -8.40
N PHE A 179 16.41 -36.98 -9.28
CA PHE A 179 16.96 -36.30 -10.45
C PHE A 179 17.78 -35.06 -10.08
N ILE A 180 17.33 -34.30 -9.08
CA ILE A 180 18.08 -33.17 -8.52
C ILE A 180 19.40 -33.61 -7.87
N ALA A 181 19.44 -34.78 -7.23
CA ALA A 181 20.71 -35.33 -6.70
C ALA A 181 21.76 -35.55 -7.80
N ARG A 182 21.36 -35.96 -9.02
CA ARG A 182 22.28 -36.04 -10.17
C ARG A 182 22.82 -34.68 -10.59
N VAL A 183 22.02 -33.62 -10.47
CA VAL A 183 22.46 -32.25 -10.73
C VAL A 183 23.53 -31.83 -9.71
N ASP A 184 23.38 -32.22 -8.44
CA ASP A 184 24.39 -31.99 -7.41
C ASP A 184 25.71 -32.71 -7.73
N GLU A 185 25.65 -33.95 -8.19
CA GLU A 185 26.84 -34.70 -8.64
C GLU A 185 27.57 -34.01 -9.80
N LEU A 186 26.83 -33.47 -10.77
CA LEU A 186 27.41 -32.72 -11.89
C LEU A 186 28.03 -31.39 -11.43
N ALA A 187 27.35 -30.66 -10.56
CA ALA A 187 27.84 -29.38 -10.04
C ALA A 187 29.11 -29.53 -9.18
N LEU A 188 29.24 -30.65 -8.46
CA LEU A 188 30.37 -30.97 -7.59
C LEU A 188 31.45 -31.84 -8.28
N GLY A 189 31.26 -32.18 -9.55
CA GLY A 189 32.17 -33.04 -10.31
C GLY A 189 33.57 -32.42 -10.50
N GLN A 190 34.61 -33.27 -10.51
CA GLN A 190 35.99 -32.81 -10.72
C GLN A 190 36.27 -32.40 -12.17
N ASP A 191 35.66 -33.07 -13.14
CA ASP A 191 35.79 -32.77 -14.58
C ASP A 191 34.67 -31.81 -15.00
N LYS A 192 34.95 -30.50 -14.91
CA LYS A 192 33.98 -29.44 -15.19
C LYS A 192 33.56 -29.40 -16.67
N ASP A 193 34.48 -29.72 -17.60
CA ASP A 193 34.21 -29.77 -19.05
C ASP A 193 33.24 -30.90 -19.40
N ALA A 194 33.47 -32.10 -18.86
CA ALA A 194 32.54 -33.22 -19.05
C ALA A 194 31.19 -32.95 -18.38
N ALA A 195 31.21 -32.35 -17.18
CA ALA A 195 30.00 -32.05 -16.42
C ALA A 195 29.12 -31.00 -17.12
N ILE A 196 29.70 -29.92 -17.65
CA ILE A 196 28.92 -28.90 -18.37
C ILE A 196 28.36 -29.44 -19.68
N ALA A 197 29.12 -30.27 -20.41
CA ALA A 197 28.63 -30.89 -21.63
C ALA A 197 27.45 -31.83 -21.33
N GLU A 198 27.54 -32.62 -20.26
CA GLU A 198 26.41 -33.46 -19.82
C GLU A 198 25.20 -32.64 -19.38
N PHE A 199 25.41 -31.57 -18.60
CA PHE A 199 24.35 -30.68 -18.16
C PHE A 199 23.64 -29.99 -19.33
N ALA A 200 24.39 -29.48 -20.31
CA ALA A 200 23.85 -28.77 -21.47
C ALA A 200 23.15 -29.70 -22.49
N GLU A 201 23.64 -30.95 -22.66
CA GLU A 201 23.12 -31.84 -23.70
C GLU A 201 22.09 -32.86 -23.21
N LYS A 202 22.12 -33.25 -21.93
CA LYS A 202 21.34 -34.40 -21.42
C LYS A 202 20.39 -34.07 -20.27
N ILE A 203 20.55 -32.93 -19.62
CA ILE A 203 19.70 -32.52 -18.51
C ILE A 203 18.69 -31.48 -19.01
N PRO A 204 17.38 -31.67 -18.77
CA PRO A 204 16.38 -30.68 -19.10
C PRO A 204 16.51 -29.45 -18.20
N HIS A 205 16.59 -28.27 -18.82
CA HIS A 205 16.68 -26.98 -18.14
C HIS A 205 15.32 -26.54 -17.59
N SER A 206 14.84 -27.24 -16.54
CA SER A 206 13.73 -26.74 -15.74
C SER A 206 14.19 -25.64 -14.77
N PRO A 207 13.31 -24.75 -14.32
CA PRO A 207 13.68 -23.73 -13.34
C PRO A 207 14.30 -24.28 -12.06
N ALA A 208 13.78 -25.40 -11.53
CA ALA A 208 14.29 -26.04 -10.32
C ALA A 208 15.70 -26.65 -10.52
N VAL A 209 15.93 -27.27 -11.68
CA VAL A 209 17.25 -27.84 -12.05
C VAL A 209 18.28 -26.73 -12.21
N GLU A 210 17.95 -25.66 -12.93
CA GLU A 210 18.86 -24.53 -13.11
C GLU A 210 19.15 -23.86 -11.77
N SER A 211 18.13 -23.59 -10.95
CA SER A 211 18.29 -23.01 -9.62
C SER A 211 19.22 -23.86 -8.75
N ARG A 212 19.05 -25.18 -8.76
CA ARG A 212 19.95 -26.07 -8.02
C ARG A 212 21.38 -26.03 -8.56
N PHE A 213 21.56 -26.16 -9.87
CA PHE A 213 22.89 -26.20 -10.48
C PHE A 213 23.67 -24.90 -10.19
N PHE A 214 23.08 -23.75 -10.50
CA PHE A 214 23.71 -22.43 -10.32
C PHE A 214 23.92 -22.05 -8.86
N SER A 215 23.11 -22.56 -7.92
CA SER A 215 23.35 -22.37 -6.48
C SER A 215 24.48 -23.26 -5.94
N ARG A 216 24.74 -24.42 -6.53
CA ARG A 216 25.74 -25.39 -6.07
C ARG A 216 27.14 -25.20 -6.67
N ILE A 217 27.25 -24.78 -7.92
CA ILE A 217 28.56 -24.59 -8.54
C ILE A 217 29.39 -23.54 -7.80
N GLU A 218 30.70 -23.78 -7.73
CA GLU A 218 31.66 -22.84 -7.16
C GLU A 218 31.84 -21.61 -8.07
N PRO A 219 32.16 -20.43 -7.51
CA PRO A 219 32.45 -19.25 -8.32
C PRO A 219 33.57 -19.46 -9.33
N SER A 220 34.61 -20.22 -8.96
CA SER A 220 35.80 -20.38 -9.79
C SER A 220 35.69 -21.49 -10.85
N GLY A 221 36.18 -21.20 -12.07
CA GLY A 221 36.44 -22.15 -13.15
C GLY A 221 35.23 -22.60 -13.98
N TRP A 222 34.02 -22.13 -13.68
CA TRP A 222 32.81 -22.47 -14.45
C TRP A 222 32.38 -21.36 -15.42
N LEU A 223 32.65 -20.09 -15.09
CA LEU A 223 32.13 -18.94 -15.84
C LEU A 223 32.47 -18.99 -17.35
N GLY A 224 33.72 -19.32 -17.69
CA GLY A 224 34.17 -19.45 -19.08
C GLY A 224 33.47 -20.58 -19.83
N LEU A 225 33.27 -21.73 -19.17
CA LEU A 225 32.59 -22.89 -19.73
C LEU A 225 31.11 -22.57 -20.01
N LEU A 226 30.44 -21.96 -19.02
CA LEU A 226 29.04 -21.54 -19.15
C LEU A 226 28.84 -20.54 -20.30
N ASN A 227 29.77 -19.60 -20.45
CA ASN A 227 29.73 -18.64 -21.55
C ASN A 227 29.94 -19.30 -22.92
N ASN A 228 30.82 -20.29 -23.04
CA ASN A 228 31.06 -21.03 -24.28
C ASN A 228 29.87 -21.90 -24.72
N HIS A 229 28.99 -22.27 -23.78
CA HIS A 229 27.76 -23.02 -24.03
C HIS A 229 26.51 -22.11 -24.13
N ASP A 230 26.67 -20.79 -24.31
CA ASP A 230 25.58 -19.82 -24.53
C ASP A 230 24.51 -19.78 -23.42
N PHE A 231 24.90 -20.01 -22.16
CA PHE A 231 23.98 -19.92 -21.01
C PHE A 231 23.58 -18.47 -20.66
N TYR A 232 24.37 -17.47 -21.06
CA TYR A 232 24.10 -16.05 -20.78
C TYR A 232 23.48 -15.29 -21.96
N ALA A 233 23.11 -15.97 -23.04
CA ALA A 233 22.47 -15.32 -24.17
C ALA A 233 21.06 -14.82 -23.79
N ASP A 234 20.74 -13.57 -24.14
CA ASP A 234 19.37 -13.07 -24.06
C ASP A 234 18.52 -13.76 -25.13
N ARG A 235 17.81 -14.81 -24.73
CA ARG A 235 16.95 -15.61 -25.62
C ARG A 235 15.53 -15.03 -25.74
N GLY A 236 15.27 -13.84 -25.19
CA GLY A 236 13.96 -13.20 -25.24
C GLY A 236 12.83 -14.05 -24.63
N VAL A 237 13.15 -14.88 -23.65
CA VAL A 237 12.19 -15.80 -23.03
C VAL A 237 11.23 -14.98 -22.19
N GLU A 238 9.93 -15.11 -22.44
CA GLU A 238 8.92 -14.64 -21.49
C GLU A 238 9.10 -15.42 -20.18
N HIS A 239 9.71 -14.78 -19.17
CA HIS A 239 9.66 -15.29 -17.81
C HIS A 239 8.17 -15.39 -17.42
N PRO A 240 7.66 -16.58 -17.03
CA PRO A 240 6.32 -16.69 -16.47
C PRO A 240 6.17 -15.64 -15.36
N GLN A 241 5.02 -14.96 -15.27
CA GLN A 241 4.78 -13.84 -14.33
C GLN A 241 5.15 -14.13 -12.86
N PHE A 242 5.33 -15.40 -12.49
CA PHE A 242 5.63 -15.87 -11.15
C PHE A 242 7.08 -16.33 -10.93
N ASP A 243 7.92 -16.42 -11.96
CA ASP A 243 9.34 -16.78 -11.81
C ASP A 243 10.24 -15.62 -12.26
N LYS A 244 10.43 -14.66 -11.35
CA LYS A 244 11.30 -13.49 -11.56
C LYS A 244 12.80 -13.82 -11.38
N SER A 245 13.21 -15.09 -11.39
CA SER A 245 14.59 -15.46 -11.10
C SER A 245 15.36 -15.83 -12.37
N TRP A 246 16.52 -15.19 -12.56
CA TRP A 246 17.52 -15.57 -13.56
C TRP A 246 18.73 -16.16 -12.84
N ASN A 247 18.73 -17.48 -12.68
CA ASN A 247 19.70 -18.22 -11.84
C ASN A 247 21.15 -18.01 -12.30
N GLN A 248 21.34 -17.91 -13.61
CA GLN A 248 22.58 -17.54 -14.28
C GLN A 248 23.08 -16.17 -13.78
N GLY A 249 22.18 -15.20 -13.66
CA GLY A 249 22.45 -13.86 -13.15
C GLY A 249 22.84 -13.84 -11.66
N THR A 250 22.16 -14.64 -10.84
CA THR A 250 22.53 -14.83 -9.43
C THR A 250 23.94 -15.41 -9.31
N TYR A 251 24.28 -16.37 -10.17
CA TYR A 251 25.64 -16.92 -10.23
C TYR A 251 26.67 -15.88 -10.69
N LEU A 252 26.37 -15.04 -11.71
CA LEU A 252 27.24 -13.92 -12.10
C LEU A 252 27.55 -12.99 -10.93
N ALA A 253 26.56 -12.68 -10.09
CA ALA A 253 26.76 -11.85 -8.91
C ALA A 253 27.67 -12.52 -7.86
N ARG A 254 27.56 -13.84 -7.67
CA ARG A 254 28.47 -14.61 -6.80
C ARG A 254 29.91 -14.61 -7.32
N VAL A 255 30.11 -14.80 -8.63
CA VAL A 255 31.45 -14.74 -9.25
C VAL A 255 32.03 -13.34 -9.17
N ALA A 256 31.22 -12.31 -9.43
CA ALA A 256 31.65 -10.92 -9.28
C ALA A 256 32.14 -10.56 -7.87
N ALA A 257 31.55 -11.17 -6.82
CA ALA A 257 31.95 -10.96 -5.44
C ALA A 257 33.26 -11.71 -5.06
N ALA A 258 33.65 -12.74 -5.81
CA ALA A 258 34.87 -13.49 -5.56
C ALA A 258 36.11 -12.68 -5.99
N PRO A 259 37.24 -12.76 -5.24
CA PRO A 259 38.43 -11.96 -5.51
C PRO A 259 39.32 -12.56 -6.63
N ASP A 260 38.76 -12.79 -7.82
CA ASP A 260 39.49 -13.23 -9.02
C ASP A 260 39.35 -12.19 -10.14
N ALA A 261 40.43 -11.47 -10.45
CA ALA A 261 40.42 -10.39 -11.43
C ALA A 261 40.12 -10.87 -12.87
N SER A 262 40.49 -12.12 -13.21
CA SER A 262 40.23 -12.69 -14.53
C SER A 262 38.74 -12.99 -14.69
N GLU A 263 38.12 -13.60 -13.67
CA GLU A 263 36.69 -13.90 -13.69
C GLU A 263 35.83 -12.63 -13.59
N GLN A 264 36.22 -11.67 -12.76
CA GLN A 264 35.56 -10.36 -12.67
C GLN A 264 35.55 -9.62 -14.03
N SER A 265 36.66 -9.69 -14.78
CA SER A 265 36.75 -9.13 -16.13
C SER A 265 35.81 -9.84 -17.11
N LEU A 266 35.66 -11.15 -16.98
CA LEU A 266 34.73 -11.94 -17.79
C LEU A 266 33.27 -11.64 -17.44
N VAL A 267 32.93 -11.47 -16.15
CA VAL A 267 31.58 -11.03 -15.72
C VAL A 267 31.24 -9.68 -16.36
N LEU A 268 32.18 -8.72 -16.32
CA LEU A 268 31.99 -7.41 -16.94
C LEU A 268 31.77 -7.50 -18.46
N ALA A 269 32.47 -8.42 -19.15
CA ALA A 269 32.29 -8.65 -20.58
C ALA A 269 30.91 -9.24 -20.89
N ILE A 270 30.43 -10.20 -20.08
CA ILE A 270 29.10 -10.80 -20.21
C ILE A 270 28.01 -9.74 -20.00
N VAL A 271 28.11 -8.94 -18.93
CA VAL A 271 27.15 -7.86 -18.64
C VAL A 271 27.13 -6.81 -19.77
N LYS A 272 28.28 -6.49 -20.37
CA LYS A 272 28.35 -5.61 -21.56
C LYS A 272 27.62 -6.19 -22.78
N GLY A 273 27.71 -7.50 -22.99
CA GLY A 273 26.96 -8.20 -24.04
C GLY A 273 25.43 -8.12 -23.86
N LEU A 274 24.98 -7.96 -22.62
CA LEU A 274 23.55 -7.89 -22.24
C LEU A 274 23.01 -6.46 -22.14
N ALA A 275 23.78 -5.45 -22.54
CA ALA A 275 23.39 -4.05 -22.38
C ALA A 275 22.09 -3.67 -23.10
N ALA A 276 21.79 -4.33 -24.23
CA ALA A 276 20.60 -4.09 -25.04
C ALA A 276 19.34 -4.83 -24.55
N SER A 277 19.43 -5.63 -23.48
CA SER A 277 18.29 -6.40 -22.98
C SER A 277 17.16 -5.50 -22.52
N VAL A 278 15.93 -5.88 -22.86
CA VAL A 278 14.69 -5.24 -22.39
C VAL A 278 14.09 -5.94 -21.19
N ASP A 279 14.62 -7.09 -20.82
CA ASP A 279 14.11 -7.91 -19.72
C ASP A 279 14.47 -7.32 -18.36
N ALA A 280 13.46 -7.01 -17.54
CA ALA A 280 13.65 -6.42 -16.23
C ALA A 280 14.46 -7.32 -15.28
N VAL A 281 14.29 -8.64 -15.36
CA VAL A 281 14.98 -9.62 -14.52
C VAL A 281 16.47 -9.69 -14.88
N ILE A 282 16.78 -9.66 -16.18
CA ILE A 282 18.18 -9.62 -16.66
C ILE A 282 18.85 -8.32 -16.20
N ARG A 283 18.18 -7.17 -16.37
CA ARG A 283 18.69 -5.86 -15.93
C ARG A 283 18.97 -5.84 -14.42
N GLU A 284 18.03 -6.35 -13.62
CA GLU A 284 18.15 -6.42 -12.16
C GLU A 284 19.39 -7.24 -11.73
N ASN A 285 19.56 -8.44 -12.29
CA ASN A 285 20.65 -9.33 -11.94
C ASN A 285 22.01 -8.84 -12.49
N CYS A 286 22.04 -8.24 -13.67
CA CYS A 286 23.23 -7.56 -14.17
C CYS A 286 23.66 -6.42 -13.24
N LEU A 287 22.70 -5.64 -12.71
CA LEU A 287 22.98 -4.58 -11.74
C LEU A 287 23.50 -5.14 -10.41
N LYS A 288 22.93 -6.24 -9.92
CA LYS A 288 23.47 -6.98 -8.75
C LYS A 288 24.90 -7.45 -8.99
N ALA A 289 25.22 -7.97 -10.18
CA ALA A 289 26.59 -8.37 -10.53
C ALA A 289 27.55 -7.17 -10.59
N LEU A 290 27.15 -6.06 -11.22
CA LEU A 290 27.92 -4.81 -11.20
C LEU A 290 28.11 -4.27 -9.77
N MET A 291 27.13 -4.46 -8.88
CA MET A 291 27.23 -4.11 -7.47
C MET A 291 28.11 -5.06 -6.66
N ALA A 292 28.39 -6.27 -7.13
CA ALA A 292 29.32 -7.20 -6.49
C ALA A 292 30.80 -7.00 -6.89
N LEU A 293 31.07 -6.53 -8.13
CA LEU A 293 32.43 -6.22 -8.62
C LEU A 293 33.16 -5.14 -7.78
N PRO A 294 34.48 -4.94 -7.88
CA PRO A 294 35.08 -3.77 -7.28
C PRO A 294 34.68 -2.48 -8.04
N ALA A 295 34.68 -1.34 -7.35
CA ALA A 295 34.01 -0.12 -7.84
C ALA A 295 34.65 0.45 -9.12
N ALA A 296 35.97 0.29 -9.29
CA ALA A 296 36.71 0.80 -10.45
C ALA A 296 36.32 0.05 -11.74
N GLU A 297 36.09 -1.25 -11.64
CA GLU A 297 35.68 -2.12 -12.74
C GLU A 297 34.24 -1.81 -13.13
N SER A 298 33.35 -1.69 -12.14
CA SER A 298 31.94 -1.34 -12.35
C SER A 298 31.76 0.05 -12.97
N ALA A 299 32.66 1.01 -12.67
CA ALA A 299 32.60 2.36 -13.21
C ALA A 299 32.66 2.38 -14.76
N SER A 300 33.34 1.42 -15.37
CA SER A 300 33.42 1.29 -16.83
C SER A 300 32.11 0.84 -17.50
N ALA A 301 31.13 0.39 -16.72
CA ALA A 301 29.84 -0.12 -17.18
C ALA A 301 28.64 0.75 -16.78
N THR A 302 28.84 1.94 -16.21
CA THR A 302 27.69 2.80 -15.82
C THR A 302 26.83 3.19 -17.00
N PHE A 303 27.41 3.32 -18.20
CA PHE A 303 26.68 3.66 -19.43
C PHE A 303 25.55 2.67 -19.74
N ILE A 304 25.68 1.41 -19.31
CA ILE A 304 24.67 0.37 -19.47
C ILE A 304 23.45 0.70 -18.61
N VAL A 305 23.68 0.94 -17.31
CA VAL A 305 22.62 1.27 -16.35
C VAL A 305 21.98 2.62 -16.71
N GLU A 306 22.77 3.58 -17.16
CA GLU A 306 22.29 4.87 -17.67
C GLU A 306 21.36 4.72 -18.89
N ALA A 307 21.52 3.68 -19.72
CA ALA A 307 20.66 3.41 -20.87
C ALA A 307 19.34 2.74 -20.45
N TRP A 308 19.31 2.04 -19.31
CA TRP A 308 18.10 1.44 -18.77
C TRP A 308 17.18 2.46 -18.08
N LEU A 309 17.69 3.64 -17.72
CA LEU A 309 16.93 4.72 -17.09
C LEU A 309 15.97 5.42 -18.07
N ASP A 310 14.77 4.85 -18.24
CA ASP A 310 13.64 5.41 -18.99
C ASP A 310 12.42 5.73 -18.09
N LYS A 311 11.39 6.38 -18.65
CA LYS A 311 10.20 6.83 -17.90
C LYS A 311 9.38 5.69 -17.28
N SER A 312 9.54 4.46 -17.76
CA SER A 312 8.81 3.27 -17.35
C SER A 312 9.66 2.34 -16.48
N LEU A 313 10.46 2.91 -15.59
CA LEU A 313 11.36 2.11 -14.76
C LEU A 313 10.59 1.25 -13.75
N ASP A 314 10.99 -0.02 -13.68
CA ASP A 314 10.59 -0.89 -12.58
C ASP A 314 11.13 -0.35 -11.23
N ARG A 315 10.33 -0.50 -10.17
CA ARG A 315 10.66 0.01 -8.83
C ARG A 315 11.93 -0.62 -8.26
N ASP A 316 12.18 -1.91 -8.51
CA ASP A 316 13.37 -2.60 -8.02
C ASP A 316 14.64 -2.13 -8.73
N VAL A 317 14.56 -1.92 -10.04
CA VAL A 317 15.69 -1.37 -10.83
C VAL A 317 16.03 0.04 -10.34
N THR A 318 15.03 0.86 -9.99
CA THR A 318 15.24 2.21 -9.45
C THR A 318 16.02 2.15 -8.12
N ARG A 319 15.57 1.30 -7.19
CA ARG A 319 16.19 1.14 -5.88
C ARG A 319 17.62 0.61 -5.98
N LEU A 320 17.86 -0.40 -6.81
CA LEU A 320 19.21 -0.95 -7.03
C LEU A 320 20.13 0.05 -7.70
N THR A 321 19.62 0.89 -8.61
CA THR A 321 20.43 1.93 -9.27
C THR A 321 20.93 2.97 -8.26
N LEU A 322 20.08 3.35 -7.30
CA LEU A 322 20.49 4.21 -6.19
C LEU A 322 21.62 3.58 -5.37
N GLN A 323 21.48 2.30 -4.99
CA GLN A 323 22.50 1.57 -4.24
C GLN A 323 23.81 1.43 -5.03
N PHE A 324 23.72 1.24 -6.35
CA PHE A 324 24.87 1.20 -7.23
C PHE A 324 25.61 2.54 -7.28
N ALA A 325 24.88 3.67 -7.40
CA ALA A 325 25.47 5.00 -7.33
C ALA A 325 26.18 5.25 -5.99
N GLN A 326 25.57 4.81 -4.86
CA GLN A 326 26.19 4.93 -3.53
C GLN A 326 27.48 4.13 -3.43
N LYS A 327 27.51 2.92 -3.98
CA LYS A 327 28.72 2.09 -4.01
C LYS A 327 29.82 2.75 -4.81
N LEU A 328 29.52 3.30 -5.99
CA LEU A 328 30.50 4.02 -6.81
C LEU A 328 31.08 5.23 -6.05
N ALA A 329 30.23 6.01 -5.39
CA ALA A 329 30.66 7.13 -4.56
C ALA A 329 31.57 6.69 -3.40
N LYS A 330 31.22 5.62 -2.67
CA LYS A 330 32.07 5.02 -1.63
C LYS A 330 33.42 4.53 -2.18
N GLY A 331 33.42 4.00 -3.40
CA GLY A 331 34.62 3.58 -4.14
C GLY A 331 35.42 4.72 -4.78
N ARG A 332 35.10 5.98 -4.46
CA ARG A 332 35.71 7.20 -5.03
C ARG A 332 35.61 7.33 -6.56
N GLN A 333 34.63 6.65 -7.16
CA GLN A 333 34.30 6.78 -8.58
C GLN A 333 33.20 7.83 -8.73
N PHE A 334 33.56 9.11 -8.55
CA PHE A 334 32.59 10.20 -8.42
C PHE A 334 31.95 10.60 -9.75
N GLU A 335 32.71 10.72 -10.83
CA GLU A 335 32.17 11.13 -12.13
C GLU A 335 31.11 10.14 -12.66
N PRO A 336 31.33 8.80 -12.62
CA PRO A 336 30.31 7.83 -12.97
C PRO A 336 29.09 7.87 -12.04
N ALA A 337 29.29 8.04 -10.73
CA ALA A 337 28.21 8.16 -9.76
C ALA A 337 27.33 9.40 -10.04
N ILE A 338 27.96 10.56 -10.30
CA ILE A 338 27.29 11.83 -10.60
C ILE A 338 26.46 11.74 -11.89
N ARG A 339 27.00 11.14 -12.96
CA ARG A 339 26.24 10.93 -14.22
C ARG A 339 25.00 10.08 -14.00
N LEU A 340 25.13 9.01 -13.22
CA LEU A 340 24.02 8.13 -12.90
C LEU A 340 22.96 8.85 -12.05
N CYS A 341 23.39 9.58 -11.01
CA CYS A 341 22.50 10.39 -10.16
C CYS A 341 21.76 11.47 -10.95
N ARG A 342 22.40 12.11 -11.93
CA ARG A 342 21.75 13.11 -12.80
C ARG A 342 20.54 12.54 -13.52
N LYS A 343 20.63 11.32 -14.06
CA LYS A 343 19.49 10.66 -14.69
C LYS A 343 18.45 10.19 -13.66
N LEU A 344 18.92 9.55 -12.59
CA LEU A 344 18.08 8.92 -11.57
C LEU A 344 17.25 9.93 -10.76
N LEU A 345 17.81 11.09 -10.42
CA LEU A 345 17.17 12.12 -9.59
C LEU A 345 16.45 13.20 -10.43
N ARG A 346 16.33 13.01 -11.74
CA ARG A 346 15.66 13.96 -12.62
C ARG A 346 14.18 14.10 -12.25
N VAL A 347 13.70 15.34 -12.28
CA VAL A 347 12.29 15.70 -12.07
C VAL A 347 11.73 16.23 -13.39
N TRP A 348 10.55 15.78 -13.79
CA TRP A 348 9.86 16.26 -15.00
C TRP A 348 8.37 16.50 -14.73
N ARG A 349 7.66 17.05 -15.72
CA ARG A 349 6.24 17.36 -15.63
C ARG A 349 5.39 16.29 -16.30
N GLN A 350 4.29 15.91 -15.66
CA GLN A 350 3.29 15.01 -16.24
C GLN A 350 2.17 15.82 -16.92
N GLY A 351 2.04 15.70 -18.24
CA GLY A 351 0.95 16.35 -19.00
C GLY A 351 0.89 17.89 -18.87
N GLU A 352 -0.31 18.45 -19.00
CA GLU A 352 -0.56 19.89 -18.93
C GLU A 352 -0.87 20.42 -17.50
N GLY A 353 -0.95 19.54 -16.49
CA GLY A 353 -1.22 19.86 -15.09
C GLY A 353 0.01 20.36 -14.30
N SER A 354 -0.15 20.69 -13.01
CA SER A 354 0.96 21.16 -12.15
C SER A 354 1.79 20.04 -11.52
N ASP A 355 1.46 18.77 -11.78
CA ASP A 355 2.08 17.64 -11.10
C ASP A 355 3.47 17.30 -11.64
N LEU A 356 4.42 17.23 -10.71
CA LEU A 356 5.79 16.80 -10.96
C LEU A 356 5.89 15.28 -10.78
N GLU A 357 6.68 14.65 -11.64
CA GLU A 357 7.08 13.25 -11.55
C GLU A 357 8.59 13.13 -11.39
N SER A 358 9.00 12.02 -10.78
CA SER A 358 10.37 11.54 -10.74
C SER A 358 10.36 10.01 -10.77
N HIS A 359 11.54 9.38 -10.85
CA HIS A 359 11.65 7.93 -10.69
C HIS A 359 11.26 7.44 -9.27
N PHE A 360 11.02 8.34 -8.31
CA PHE A 360 10.74 8.03 -6.90
C PHE A 360 9.35 8.53 -6.43
N ALA A 361 8.28 8.13 -7.14
CA ALA A 361 6.89 8.41 -6.77
C ALA A 361 6.20 7.22 -6.06
N PRO A 362 5.26 7.42 -5.10
CA PRO A 362 4.64 8.69 -4.66
C PRO A 362 5.45 9.49 -3.59
N ARG A 363 4.94 10.69 -3.23
CA ARG A 363 5.61 11.72 -2.39
C ARG A 363 6.26 11.14 -1.12
N GLY A 364 7.54 11.51 -0.88
CA GLY A 364 8.37 11.11 0.27
C GLY A 364 9.58 10.21 -0.08
N ILE A 365 9.48 9.43 -1.16
CA ILE A 365 10.58 8.52 -1.58
C ILE A 365 11.74 9.31 -2.20
N TYR A 366 11.46 10.43 -2.89
CA TYR A 366 12.48 11.29 -3.48
C TYR A 366 13.40 11.91 -2.41
N GLU A 367 12.83 12.43 -1.32
CA GLU A 367 13.59 12.97 -0.18
C GLU A 367 14.54 11.90 0.39
N TRP A 368 14.01 10.71 0.63
CA TRP A 368 14.80 9.57 1.10
C TRP A 368 15.95 9.26 0.12
N ALA A 369 15.70 9.23 -1.18
CA ALA A 369 16.72 8.93 -2.18
C ALA A 369 17.87 9.95 -2.17
N VAL A 370 17.55 11.25 -2.14
CA VAL A 370 18.56 12.32 -2.08
C VAL A 370 19.33 12.26 -0.76
N GLN A 371 18.65 12.10 0.39
CA GLN A 371 19.31 11.97 1.70
C GLN A 371 20.27 10.79 1.76
N LYS A 372 19.98 9.69 1.04
CA LYS A 372 20.83 8.50 1.00
C LYS A 372 22.09 8.68 0.16
N ILE A 373 22.05 9.46 -0.93
CA ILE A 373 23.18 9.58 -1.86
C ILE A 373 23.98 10.88 -1.71
N ALA A 374 23.33 11.98 -1.35
CA ALA A 374 23.94 13.31 -1.32
C ALA A 374 25.17 13.41 -0.39
N PRO A 375 25.16 12.90 0.86
CA PRO A 375 26.31 13.07 1.77
C PRO A 375 27.63 12.53 1.20
N GLY A 376 27.60 11.32 0.60
CA GLY A 376 28.80 10.69 0.04
C GLY A 376 29.34 11.40 -1.20
N LEU A 377 28.47 12.00 -2.02
CA LEU A 377 28.88 12.82 -3.16
C LEU A 377 29.43 14.18 -2.72
N ILE A 378 28.73 14.83 -1.79
CA ILE A 378 29.07 16.15 -1.27
C ILE A 378 30.42 16.13 -0.58
N GLU A 379 30.68 15.14 0.29
CA GLU A 379 31.94 15.04 1.01
C GLU A 379 33.11 14.63 0.10
N GLY A 380 32.87 13.70 -0.84
CA GLY A 380 33.92 13.12 -1.67
C GLY A 380 34.32 13.92 -2.91
N ALA A 381 33.35 14.58 -3.56
CA ALA A 381 33.58 15.43 -4.73
C ALA A 381 32.71 16.69 -4.69
N PRO A 382 33.03 17.65 -3.80
CA PRO A 382 32.17 18.82 -3.53
C PRO A 382 31.78 19.63 -4.77
N LEU A 383 32.72 19.85 -5.70
CA LEU A 383 32.47 20.64 -6.92
C LEU A 383 31.48 19.93 -7.86
N LEU A 384 31.71 18.64 -8.14
CA LEU A 384 30.82 17.86 -9.01
C LEU A 384 29.43 17.68 -8.41
N ALA A 385 29.33 17.49 -7.08
CA ALA A 385 28.06 17.42 -6.38
C ALA A 385 27.29 18.75 -6.43
N PHE A 386 27.99 19.87 -6.23
CA PHE A 386 27.42 21.21 -6.35
C PHE A 386 26.86 21.47 -7.75
N GLU A 387 27.64 21.20 -8.80
CA GLU A 387 27.19 21.34 -10.19
C GLU A 387 25.98 20.45 -10.52
N LEU A 388 25.96 19.22 -9.99
CA LEU A 388 24.83 18.30 -10.14
C LEU A 388 23.55 18.89 -9.54
N PHE A 389 23.58 19.30 -8.27
CA PHE A 389 22.38 19.77 -7.58
C PHE A 389 21.91 21.12 -8.10
N CYS A 390 22.81 22.03 -8.50
CA CYS A 390 22.42 23.26 -9.20
C CYS A 390 21.65 22.97 -10.49
N SER A 391 22.13 22.02 -11.30
CA SER A 391 21.46 21.64 -12.56
C SER A 391 20.08 21.04 -12.29
N LEU A 392 19.98 20.08 -11.36
CA LEU A 392 18.71 19.44 -11.02
C LEU A 392 17.71 20.43 -10.45
N LEU A 393 18.13 21.35 -9.59
CA LEU A 393 17.28 22.40 -9.03
C LEU A 393 16.74 23.33 -10.14
N SER A 394 17.59 23.76 -11.07
CA SER A 394 17.17 24.60 -12.19
C SER A 394 16.16 23.87 -13.09
N GLU A 395 16.43 22.61 -13.42
CA GLU A 395 15.53 21.79 -14.26
C GLU A 395 14.18 21.55 -13.58
N ALA A 396 14.18 21.20 -12.29
CA ALA A 396 12.95 20.97 -11.52
C ALA A 396 12.14 22.26 -11.31
N GLY A 397 12.81 23.38 -11.02
CA GLY A 397 12.18 24.69 -10.90
C GLY A 397 11.48 25.12 -12.19
N GLN A 398 12.10 24.88 -13.35
CA GLN A 398 11.49 25.15 -14.65
C GLN A 398 10.32 24.21 -14.95
N ALA A 399 10.47 22.90 -14.68
CA ALA A 399 9.42 21.91 -14.89
C ALA A 399 8.15 22.20 -14.07
N SER A 400 8.31 22.75 -12.86
CA SER A 400 7.19 23.10 -11.96
C SER A 400 6.53 24.45 -12.25
N ARG A 401 7.10 25.25 -13.17
CA ARG A 401 6.75 26.67 -13.39
C ARG A 401 6.93 27.57 -12.17
N LEU A 402 7.52 27.09 -11.07
CA LEU A 402 7.94 27.96 -9.97
C LEU A 402 9.03 28.91 -10.46
N PHE A 403 9.93 28.43 -11.32
CA PHE A 403 10.94 29.29 -11.96
C PHE A 403 10.39 29.75 -13.31
N SER A 404 9.97 31.01 -13.37
CA SER A 404 9.47 31.59 -14.62
C SER A 404 10.61 31.72 -15.62
N ALA A 405 10.46 31.09 -16.79
CA ALA A 405 11.41 31.25 -17.90
C ALA A 405 11.41 32.70 -18.44
N ASP A 406 10.25 33.35 -18.44
CA ASP A 406 10.06 34.67 -19.05
C ASP A 406 10.49 35.81 -18.13
N SER A 407 10.08 35.78 -16.86
CA SER A 407 10.37 36.87 -15.92
C SER A 407 11.64 36.64 -15.12
N LYS A 408 12.20 35.42 -15.12
CA LYS A 408 13.31 34.98 -14.24
C LYS A 408 13.01 35.14 -12.74
N HIS A 409 11.75 35.36 -12.37
CA HIS A 409 11.32 35.37 -10.97
C HIS A 409 10.97 33.95 -10.53
N ASP A 410 11.24 33.63 -9.25
CA ASP A 410 10.90 32.33 -8.65
C ASP A 410 9.93 32.39 -7.46
N HIS A 411 9.57 33.60 -7.03
CA HIS A 411 8.71 33.86 -5.86
C HIS A 411 9.13 33.08 -4.60
N SER A 412 10.41 32.73 -4.50
CA SER A 412 10.91 31.82 -3.46
C SER A 412 10.76 32.37 -2.05
N ASN A 413 10.69 33.69 -1.89
CA ASN A 413 10.40 34.36 -0.63
C ASN A 413 9.02 34.03 -0.05
N ILE A 414 8.08 33.57 -0.89
CA ILE A 414 6.72 33.21 -0.46
C ILE A 414 6.66 31.77 0.04
N TRP A 415 7.23 30.81 -0.71
CA TRP A 415 7.06 29.37 -0.44
C TRP A 415 8.30 28.69 0.18
N ARG A 416 9.46 29.35 0.20
CA ARG A 416 10.69 28.92 0.90
C ARG A 416 11.23 30.07 1.73
N LYS A 417 10.71 30.19 2.96
CA LYS A 417 10.99 31.32 3.88
C LYS A 417 12.47 31.55 4.13
N THR A 418 13.24 30.50 4.45
CA THR A 418 14.68 30.59 4.69
C THR A 418 15.45 29.51 3.94
N ILE A 419 16.69 29.81 3.54
CA ILE A 419 17.63 28.79 3.06
C ILE A 419 18.16 27.95 4.22
N ALA A 420 18.31 28.54 5.41
CA ALA A 420 18.63 27.83 6.63
C ALA A 420 17.61 26.72 6.94
N ASP A 421 18.07 25.67 7.62
CA ASP A 421 17.21 24.54 7.95
C ASP A 421 16.08 24.93 8.92
N ASN A 422 14.88 24.46 8.64
CA ASN A 422 13.66 24.84 9.35
C ASN A 422 12.62 23.72 9.20
N ALA A 423 11.90 23.40 10.28
CA ALA A 423 10.83 22.39 10.30
C ALA A 423 9.72 22.67 9.28
N ASP A 424 9.49 23.94 8.95
CA ASP A 424 8.46 24.39 8.00
C ASP A 424 8.89 24.27 6.52
N ASN A 425 10.15 23.89 6.24
CA ASN A 425 10.64 23.78 4.87
C ASN A 425 9.91 22.66 4.12
N SER A 426 9.38 22.97 2.93
CA SER A 426 8.72 22.00 2.05
C SER A 426 9.61 20.78 1.78
N ARG A 427 9.04 19.58 1.96
CA ARG A 427 9.64 18.28 1.61
C ARG A 427 9.34 17.84 0.17
N SER A 428 8.92 18.77 -0.68
CA SER A 428 8.76 18.54 -2.13
C SER A 428 10.12 18.27 -2.79
N GLU A 429 10.09 17.72 -4.01
CA GLU A 429 11.28 17.42 -4.81
C GLU A 429 12.20 18.66 -4.94
N ILE A 430 11.60 19.83 -5.20
CA ILE A 430 12.32 21.11 -5.29
C ILE A 430 12.86 21.54 -3.94
N GLY A 431 12.07 21.40 -2.87
CA GLY A 431 12.48 21.71 -1.50
C GLY A 431 13.71 20.91 -1.05
N VAL A 432 13.78 19.63 -1.45
CA VAL A 432 14.90 18.73 -1.20
C VAL A 432 16.14 19.13 -2.02
N LEU A 433 15.97 19.48 -3.29
CA LEU A 433 17.07 19.92 -4.17
C LEU A 433 17.68 21.26 -3.72
N ILE A 434 16.90 22.17 -3.14
CA ILE A 434 17.41 23.41 -2.52
C ILE A 434 18.35 23.07 -1.36
N THR A 435 17.90 22.19 -0.46
CA THR A 435 18.70 21.73 0.68
C THR A 435 20.00 21.08 0.21
N ALA A 436 19.94 20.18 -0.78
CA ALA A 436 21.15 19.54 -1.33
C ALA A 436 22.09 20.54 -2.03
N THR A 437 21.57 21.54 -2.74
CA THR A 437 22.36 22.61 -3.37
C THR A 437 23.05 23.48 -2.32
N ARG A 438 22.35 23.86 -1.25
CA ARG A 438 22.93 24.58 -0.12
C ARG A 438 24.05 23.78 0.55
N ASP A 439 23.81 22.53 0.89
CA ASP A 439 24.76 21.71 1.63
C ASP A 439 26.01 21.39 0.79
N SER A 440 25.84 21.17 -0.51
CA SER A 440 26.97 21.00 -1.45
C SER A 440 27.79 22.28 -1.60
N ALA A 441 27.14 23.46 -1.70
CA ALA A 441 27.84 24.75 -1.74
C ALA A 441 28.63 25.01 -0.44
N MET A 442 28.01 24.76 0.71
CA MET A 442 28.66 24.87 2.02
C MET A 442 29.88 23.96 2.14
N GLN A 443 29.78 22.72 1.68
CA GLN A 443 30.92 21.81 1.68
C GLN A 443 32.02 22.25 0.69
N LEU A 444 31.66 22.78 -0.48
CA LEU A 444 32.62 23.27 -1.46
C LEU A 444 33.49 24.41 -0.92
N THR A 445 32.95 25.28 -0.06
CA THR A 445 33.75 26.35 0.60
C THR A 445 34.86 25.83 1.52
N LYS A 446 34.85 24.54 1.89
CA LYS A 446 35.94 23.95 2.69
C LYS A 446 37.17 23.60 1.85
N VAL A 447 37.02 23.53 0.53
CA VAL A 447 38.09 23.11 -0.40
C VAL A 447 38.36 24.14 -1.52
N ALA A 448 37.48 25.12 -1.69
CA ALA A 448 37.60 26.21 -2.65
C ALA A 448 37.31 27.56 -1.95
N GLU A 449 37.80 28.65 -2.54
CA GLU A 449 37.52 30.00 -2.03
C GLU A 449 36.01 30.30 -2.10
N ALA A 450 35.43 30.77 -1.00
CA ALA A 450 34.00 31.11 -0.96
C ALA A 450 33.62 32.15 -2.03
N SER A 451 34.57 32.98 -2.45
CA SER A 451 34.41 33.91 -3.58
C SER A 451 34.08 33.24 -4.91
N GLU A 452 34.64 32.07 -5.17
CA GLU A 452 34.40 31.30 -6.39
C GLU A 452 33.02 30.64 -6.34
N VAL A 453 32.65 30.07 -5.19
CA VAL A 453 31.33 29.44 -4.97
C VAL A 453 30.21 30.46 -5.14
N VAL A 454 30.37 31.65 -4.57
CA VAL A 454 29.41 32.76 -4.68
C VAL A 454 29.29 33.25 -6.12
N LYS A 455 30.40 33.34 -6.87
CA LYS A 455 30.37 33.68 -8.30
C LYS A 455 29.60 32.63 -9.10
N LEU A 456 29.81 31.34 -8.84
CA LEU A 456 29.09 30.24 -9.51
C LEU A 456 27.57 30.30 -9.24
N LEU A 457 27.18 30.54 -7.99
CA LEU A 457 25.76 30.72 -7.63
C LEU A 457 25.16 31.98 -8.26
N SER A 458 25.89 33.09 -8.24
CA SER A 458 25.43 34.39 -8.76
C SER A 458 25.34 34.43 -10.29
N ALA A 459 26.03 33.52 -10.99
CA ALA A 459 25.90 33.35 -12.43
C ALA A 459 24.55 32.75 -12.86
N GLN A 460 23.81 32.12 -11.93
CA GLN A 460 22.49 31.58 -12.21
C GLN A 460 21.42 32.68 -12.24
N PRO A 461 20.43 32.60 -13.15
CA PRO A 461 19.50 33.69 -13.40
C PRO A 461 18.38 33.86 -12.34
N TYR A 462 18.20 32.90 -11.42
CA TYR A 462 17.06 32.88 -10.50
C TYR A 462 17.42 33.40 -9.09
N PRO A 463 16.55 34.21 -8.44
CA PRO A 463 16.76 34.74 -7.08
C PRO A 463 17.13 33.69 -6.03
N MET A 464 16.64 32.46 -6.13
CA MET A 464 16.94 31.34 -5.24
C MET A 464 18.44 31.09 -5.12
N PHE A 465 19.19 31.14 -6.23
CA PHE A 465 20.64 30.92 -6.18
C PHE A 465 21.38 32.09 -5.53
N ARG A 466 20.91 33.33 -5.71
CA ARG A 466 21.42 34.50 -4.98
C ARG A 466 21.15 34.38 -3.48
N ARG A 467 19.97 33.88 -3.07
CA ARG A 467 19.67 33.59 -1.66
C ARG A 467 20.60 32.53 -1.08
N ILE A 468 20.87 31.45 -1.82
CA ILE A 468 21.86 30.44 -1.40
C ILE A 468 23.26 31.06 -1.30
N ALA A 469 23.65 31.96 -2.21
CA ALA A 469 24.94 32.63 -2.17
C ALA A 469 25.12 33.50 -0.91
N LEU A 470 24.07 34.24 -0.52
CA LEU A 470 24.06 35.01 0.72
C LEU A 470 24.16 34.10 1.95
N HIS A 471 23.47 32.97 1.94
CA HIS A 471 23.59 31.97 3.00
C HIS A 471 25.02 31.41 3.10
N VAL A 472 25.67 31.12 1.97
CA VAL A 472 27.06 30.67 1.92
C VAL A 472 28.00 31.74 2.49
N LEU A 473 27.85 33.01 2.07
CA LEU A 473 28.64 34.13 2.60
C LEU A 473 28.47 34.31 4.11
N ALA A 474 27.24 34.18 4.63
CA ALA A 474 26.96 34.31 6.05
C ALA A 474 27.68 33.24 6.90
N ASN A 475 27.99 32.09 6.30
CA ASN A 475 28.63 30.96 6.99
C ASN A 475 30.10 30.73 6.60
N ALA A 476 30.66 31.52 5.66
CA ALA A 476 32.06 31.41 5.22
C ALA A 476 33.09 32.01 6.21
N GLY A 477 32.63 32.65 7.29
CA GLY A 477 33.48 33.31 8.29
C GLY A 477 34.19 34.58 7.77
N GLY A 478 35.21 35.04 8.49
CA GLY A 478 35.93 36.30 8.16
C GLY A 478 36.79 36.25 6.89
N ALA A 479 36.97 35.07 6.28
CA ALA A 479 37.78 34.89 5.06
C ALA A 479 37.20 35.56 3.81
N SER A 480 35.93 35.99 3.84
CA SER A 480 35.24 36.65 2.72
C SER A 480 34.67 38.02 3.10
N LEU A 481 35.35 38.73 4.01
CA LEU A 481 34.87 40.01 4.52
C LEU A 481 34.68 41.08 3.43
N GLU A 482 35.52 41.07 2.39
CA GLU A 482 35.39 41.98 1.24
C GLU A 482 34.09 41.71 0.44
N LEU A 483 33.75 40.45 0.20
CA LEU A 483 32.50 40.07 -0.47
C LEU A 483 31.28 40.31 0.40
N ALA A 484 31.38 40.03 1.70
CA ALA A 484 30.34 40.37 2.65
C ALA A 484 30.09 41.89 2.69
N SER A 485 31.16 42.70 2.68
CA SER A 485 31.05 44.15 2.58
C SER A 485 30.38 44.58 1.28
N SER A 486 30.75 43.98 0.14
CA SER A 486 30.14 44.29 -1.15
C SER A 486 28.66 43.94 -1.18
N ALA A 487 28.27 42.77 -0.66
CA ALA A 487 26.87 42.32 -0.62
C ALA A 487 26.02 43.12 0.37
N LEU A 488 26.58 43.50 1.53
CA LEU A 488 25.92 44.39 2.50
C LEU A 488 25.80 45.84 1.99
N SER A 489 26.53 46.20 0.94
CA SER A 489 26.47 47.52 0.30
C SER A 489 25.65 47.52 -1.00
N ASP A 490 25.09 46.37 -1.39
CA ASP A 490 24.35 46.21 -2.64
C ASP A 490 22.92 46.72 -2.49
N MET A 491 22.59 47.79 -3.22
CA MET A 491 21.28 48.43 -3.18
C MET A 491 20.14 47.51 -3.67
N GLU A 492 20.40 46.54 -4.56
CA GLU A 492 19.36 45.60 -4.99
C GLU A 492 18.98 44.66 -3.85
N LEU A 493 19.98 44.12 -3.13
CA LEU A 493 19.77 43.22 -2.00
C LEU A 493 19.14 43.94 -0.80
N ILE A 494 19.49 45.21 -0.59
CA ILE A 494 18.92 46.03 0.48
C ILE A 494 17.45 46.35 0.18
N ALA A 495 17.10 46.67 -1.07
CA ALA A 495 15.76 47.14 -1.42
C ALA A 495 14.73 46.03 -1.66
N ASP A 496 15.17 44.83 -2.06
CA ASP A 496 14.28 43.71 -2.39
C ASP A 496 14.08 42.77 -1.18
N ALA A 497 12.83 42.73 -0.69
CA ALA A 497 12.43 41.89 0.44
C ALA A 497 12.65 40.39 0.22
N THR A 498 12.87 39.95 -1.02
CA THR A 498 13.20 38.55 -1.37
C THR A 498 14.44 38.03 -0.64
N TYR A 499 15.38 38.92 -0.31
CA TYR A 499 16.67 38.57 0.30
C TYR A 499 16.76 38.87 1.80
N ASP A 500 15.72 39.44 2.42
CA ASP A 500 15.81 40.01 3.78
C ASP A 500 16.34 39.03 4.84
N HIS A 501 15.87 37.78 4.81
CA HIS A 501 16.30 36.74 5.74
C HIS A 501 17.79 36.40 5.59
N GLU A 502 18.25 36.17 4.36
CA GLU A 502 19.64 35.80 4.10
C GLU A 502 20.60 37.00 4.22
N TYR A 503 20.15 38.21 3.85
CA TYR A 503 20.86 39.47 4.09
C TYR A 503 21.07 39.73 5.58
N THR A 504 20.02 39.54 6.38
CA THR A 504 20.08 39.66 7.85
C THR A 504 21.07 38.67 8.45
N ALA A 505 21.05 37.42 8.00
CA ALA A 505 22.00 36.40 8.45
C ALA A 505 23.46 36.81 8.13
N LEU A 506 23.71 37.35 6.93
CA LEU A 506 25.03 37.88 6.56
C LEU A 506 25.43 39.07 7.43
N ALA A 507 24.51 40.00 7.69
CA ALA A 507 24.76 41.18 8.50
C ALA A 507 25.11 40.81 9.95
N ARG A 508 24.40 39.84 10.55
CA ARG A 508 24.74 39.28 11.87
C ARG A 508 26.17 38.73 11.93
N ALA A 509 26.58 38.03 10.88
CA ALA A 509 27.86 37.32 10.86
C ALA A 509 29.06 38.24 10.59
N ALA A 510 28.92 39.20 9.67
CA ALA A 510 30.06 39.93 9.10
C ALA A 510 30.16 41.41 9.50
N PHE A 511 29.04 42.09 9.81
CA PHE A 511 29.02 43.56 9.93
C PHE A 511 29.97 44.09 11.02
N SER A 512 30.00 43.44 12.19
CA SER A 512 30.85 43.85 13.32
C SER A 512 32.35 43.70 13.06
N GLN A 513 32.74 42.94 12.03
CA GLN A 513 34.13 42.72 11.63
C GLN A 513 34.63 43.78 10.62
N LEU A 514 33.73 44.59 10.05
CA LEU A 514 34.06 45.65 9.10
C LEU A 514 34.67 46.88 9.80
N SER A 515 35.42 47.68 9.05
CA SER A 515 35.95 48.95 9.57
C SER A 515 34.80 49.94 9.87
N PRO A 516 34.96 50.86 10.84
CA PRO A 516 33.94 51.84 11.18
C PRO A 516 33.47 52.69 9.98
N ASP A 517 34.38 53.05 9.07
CA ASP A 517 34.05 53.83 7.87
C ASP A 517 33.11 53.05 6.95
N VAL A 518 33.35 51.75 6.77
CA VAL A 518 32.51 50.86 5.95
C VAL A 518 31.17 50.59 6.64
N GLN A 519 31.15 50.37 7.95
CA GLN A 519 29.90 50.22 8.72
C GLN A 519 28.99 51.45 8.56
N ASN A 520 29.56 52.65 8.66
CA ASN A 520 28.83 53.90 8.47
C ASN A 520 28.31 54.07 7.03
N ALA A 521 29.09 53.64 6.03
CA ALA A 521 28.66 53.65 4.64
C ALA A 521 27.45 52.72 4.39
N ILE A 522 27.48 51.50 4.93
CA ILE A 522 26.38 50.52 4.83
C ILE A 522 25.13 51.06 5.54
N ILE A 523 25.26 51.57 6.77
CA ILE A 523 24.13 52.18 7.49
C ILE A 523 23.52 53.31 6.64
N LYS A 524 24.34 54.18 6.08
CA LYS A 524 23.87 55.28 5.22
C LYS A 524 23.12 54.77 3.99
N GLN A 525 23.59 53.69 3.35
CA GLN A 525 22.91 53.09 2.20
C GLN A 525 21.57 52.48 2.59
N ILE A 526 21.49 51.78 3.73
CA ILE A 526 20.22 51.25 4.24
C ILE A 526 19.24 52.40 4.53
N GLU A 527 19.68 53.47 5.18
CA GLU A 527 18.83 54.65 5.42
C GLU A 527 18.35 55.28 4.11
N THR A 528 19.25 55.42 3.12
CA THR A 528 18.90 55.92 1.78
C THR A 528 17.86 55.02 1.10
N SER A 529 17.98 53.70 1.25
CA SER A 529 17.01 52.73 0.69
C SER A 529 15.62 52.89 1.32
N LEU A 530 15.55 53.12 2.63
CA LEU A 530 14.29 53.33 3.35
C LEU A 530 13.62 54.64 2.90
N GLU A 531 14.41 55.68 2.62
CA GLU A 531 13.91 56.93 2.02
C GLU A 531 13.36 56.72 0.60
N ILE A 532 13.99 55.88 -0.22
CA ILE A 532 13.52 55.56 -1.59
C ILE A 532 12.19 54.78 -1.58
N ILE A 533 11.94 53.97 -0.56
CA ILE A 533 10.68 53.18 -0.43
C ILE A 533 9.52 54.05 0.07
N THR A 534 9.81 55.18 0.72
CA THR A 534 8.82 56.07 1.35
C THR A 534 7.73 56.55 0.36
N PRO A 535 8.04 57.05 -0.86
CA PRO A 535 7.02 57.41 -1.85
C PRO A 535 6.14 56.24 -2.29
N ARG A 536 6.70 55.02 -2.38
CA ARG A 536 5.96 53.81 -2.76
C ARG A 536 5.00 53.38 -1.66
N TRP A 537 5.42 53.50 -0.40
CA TRP A 537 4.52 53.31 0.75
C TRP A 537 3.41 54.36 0.80
N ARG A 538 3.70 55.65 0.55
CA ARG A 538 2.66 56.69 0.49
C ARG A 538 1.60 56.37 -0.57
N ALA A 539 2.03 55.95 -1.77
CA ALA A 539 1.12 55.57 -2.85
C ALA A 539 0.25 54.34 -2.49
N TRP A 540 0.83 53.32 -1.84
CA TRP A 540 0.09 52.18 -1.32
C TRP A 540 -0.91 52.60 -0.23
N PHE A 541 -0.49 53.44 0.72
CA PHE A 541 -1.33 53.93 1.82
C PHE A 541 -2.52 54.73 1.30
N GLU A 542 -2.29 55.61 0.32
CA GLU A 542 -3.32 56.38 -0.37
C GLU A 542 -4.32 55.48 -1.12
N SER A 543 -3.83 54.45 -1.80
CA SER A 543 -4.66 53.45 -2.48
C SER A 543 -5.55 52.67 -1.50
N GLU A 544 -4.99 52.23 -0.38
CA GLU A 544 -5.68 51.35 0.57
C GLU A 544 -6.63 52.12 1.50
N ASN A 545 -6.27 53.33 1.91
CA ASN A 545 -7.02 54.12 2.90
C ASN A 545 -7.79 55.30 2.27
N SER A 546 -7.71 55.49 0.94
CA SER A 546 -8.39 56.58 0.19
C SER A 546 -8.11 58.00 0.72
N ARG A 547 -6.94 58.20 1.36
CA ARG A 547 -6.46 59.50 1.88
C ARG A 547 -4.94 59.51 1.99
N PRO A 548 -4.28 60.69 1.96
CA PRO A 548 -2.84 60.78 2.23
C PRO A 548 -2.51 60.41 3.69
N PRO A 549 -1.32 59.85 3.95
CA PRO A 549 -0.84 59.62 5.31
C PRO A 549 -0.62 60.96 6.03
N THR A 550 -0.94 60.99 7.32
CA THR A 550 -0.57 62.11 8.19
C THR A 550 0.93 62.09 8.50
N ALA A 551 1.49 63.24 8.91
CA ALA A 551 2.90 63.34 9.27
C ALA A 551 3.30 62.34 10.39
N GLU A 552 2.38 62.03 11.29
CA GLU A 552 2.60 61.06 12.37
C GLU A 552 2.54 59.61 11.87
N GLU A 553 1.65 59.29 10.92
CA GLU A 553 1.59 57.95 10.31
C GLU A 553 2.82 57.65 9.45
N GLU A 554 3.31 58.66 8.74
CA GLU A 554 4.56 58.57 7.98
C GLU A 554 5.76 58.39 8.91
N ARG A 555 5.86 59.20 9.98
CA ARG A 555 6.89 59.05 11.02
C ARG A 555 6.87 57.64 11.61
N LYS A 556 5.68 57.14 12.00
CA LYS A 556 5.52 55.78 12.55
C LYS A 556 5.98 54.72 11.55
N SER A 557 5.54 54.78 10.29
CA SER A 557 5.92 53.77 9.29
C SER A 557 7.42 53.77 9.00
N MET A 558 8.06 54.94 8.94
CA MET A 558 9.51 55.04 8.71
C MET A 558 10.30 54.45 9.89
N LEU A 559 9.90 54.76 11.13
CA LEU A 559 10.57 54.24 12.31
C LEU A 559 10.36 52.73 12.47
N VAL A 560 9.17 52.21 12.16
CA VAL A 560 8.89 50.76 12.13
C VAL A 560 9.72 50.07 11.05
N ALA A 561 9.77 50.60 9.82
CA ALA A 561 10.59 50.03 8.76
C ALA A 561 12.09 50.02 9.11
N ARG A 562 12.57 51.09 9.77
CA ARG A 562 13.95 51.15 10.29
C ARG A 562 14.16 50.11 11.38
N ARG A 563 13.26 50.00 12.36
CA ARG A 563 13.32 48.97 13.41
C ARG A 563 13.41 47.58 12.79
N ASP A 564 12.49 47.23 11.91
CA ASP A 564 12.36 45.88 11.34
C ASP A 564 13.60 45.49 10.51
N LYS A 565 14.12 46.42 9.70
CA LYS A 565 15.31 46.17 8.87
C LYS A 565 16.57 45.86 9.68
N TYR A 566 16.69 46.46 10.87
CA TYR A 566 17.87 46.31 11.74
C TYR A 566 17.68 45.30 12.86
N TRP A 567 16.44 45.00 13.22
CA TRP A 567 16.11 44.35 14.48
C TRP A 567 16.85 43.06 14.71
N ASP A 568 16.79 42.19 13.72
CA ASP A 568 17.30 40.85 13.86
C ASP A 568 18.82 40.86 14.05
N TRP A 569 19.54 41.84 13.53
CA TRP A 569 21.00 41.94 13.63
C TRP A 569 21.48 43.14 14.45
N ARG A 570 20.59 43.73 15.26
CA ARG A 570 20.84 44.92 16.08
C ARG A 570 22.03 44.81 17.04
N GLU A 571 22.37 43.59 17.45
CA GLU A 571 23.49 43.33 18.34
C GLU A 571 24.85 43.59 17.67
N ALA A 572 24.92 43.54 16.33
CA ALA A 572 26.13 43.84 15.56
C ALA A 572 26.32 45.34 15.26
N LEU A 573 25.31 46.20 15.55
CA LEU A 573 25.35 47.63 15.26
C LEU A 573 26.26 48.41 16.24
N PRO A 574 26.79 49.59 15.83
CA PRO A 574 27.48 50.50 16.74
C PRO A 574 26.56 50.93 17.90
N THR A 575 27.16 51.25 19.05
CA THR A 575 26.41 51.53 20.30
C THR A 575 25.32 52.58 20.14
N GLU A 576 25.59 53.65 19.40
CA GLU A 576 24.63 54.72 19.14
C GLU A 576 23.43 54.23 18.33
N LYS A 577 23.66 53.53 17.21
CA LYS A 577 22.58 53.00 16.35
C LYS A 577 21.78 51.91 17.06
N LYS A 578 22.44 51.06 17.84
CA LYS A 578 21.78 50.05 18.67
C LYS A 578 20.86 50.69 19.71
N ALA A 579 21.27 51.79 20.33
CA ALA A 579 20.44 52.54 21.27
C ALA A 579 19.23 53.19 20.57
N GLU A 580 19.42 53.73 19.36
CA GLU A 580 18.33 54.26 18.52
C GLU A 580 17.27 53.19 18.23
N ILE A 581 17.67 52.02 17.73
CA ILE A 581 16.73 50.93 17.40
C ILE A 581 16.01 50.42 18.65
N LYS A 582 16.69 50.35 19.81
CA LYS A 582 16.05 49.99 21.08
C LYS A 582 15.04 51.04 21.55
N ALA A 583 15.34 52.34 21.38
CA ALA A 583 14.39 53.40 21.71
C ALA A 583 13.13 53.32 20.82
N ILE A 584 13.30 53.05 19.52
CA ILE A 584 12.18 52.82 18.61
C ILE A 584 11.35 51.59 19.03
N ALA A 585 12.00 50.50 19.47
CA ALA A 585 11.30 49.31 19.96
C ALA A 585 10.60 49.52 21.31
N VAL A 586 11.09 50.42 22.17
CA VAL A 586 10.34 50.84 23.38
C VAL A 586 9.05 51.60 23.00
N GLU A 587 9.11 52.40 21.93
CA GLU A 587 7.96 53.18 21.44
C GLU A 587 6.93 52.32 20.70
N PHE A 588 7.36 51.36 19.89
CA PHE A 588 6.48 50.60 18.98
C PHE A 588 6.44 49.07 19.22
N GLY A 589 7.11 48.58 20.27
CA GLY A 589 7.31 47.16 20.53
C GLY A 589 8.46 46.55 19.72
N ASP A 590 8.83 45.32 20.04
CA ASP A 590 9.71 44.48 19.21
C ASP A 590 9.01 44.20 17.86
N PRO A 591 9.72 44.06 16.72
CA PRO A 591 9.11 43.49 15.53
C PRO A 591 8.58 42.11 15.85
N GLU A 592 7.36 41.86 15.41
CA GLU A 592 6.87 40.51 15.32
C GLU A 592 7.89 39.71 14.48
N PRO A 593 8.35 38.51 14.92
CA PRO A 593 9.17 37.66 14.06
C PRO A 593 8.44 37.50 12.71
N TRP A 594 9.01 37.14 11.57
CA TRP A 594 8.17 37.02 10.34
C TRP A 594 7.14 35.87 10.45
N PRO A 595 5.81 36.06 10.36
CA PRO A 595 4.90 34.95 10.04
C PRO A 595 5.21 34.37 8.68
N PRO A 596 5.04 33.07 8.41
CA PRO A 596 4.50 32.76 7.09
C PRO A 596 3.23 33.61 6.97
N ALA A 597 3.16 34.54 6.01
CA ALA A 597 2.03 35.47 5.89
C ALA A 597 0.68 34.73 5.70
N PHE A 598 0.73 33.43 5.46
CA PHE A 598 -0.43 32.53 5.41
C PHE A 598 -0.66 31.74 6.72
N MET A 599 0.26 31.77 7.69
CA MET A 599 0.27 30.89 8.87
C MET A 599 0.44 31.62 10.24
N ARG A 600 0.54 32.95 10.31
CA ARG A 600 0.17 33.69 11.54
C ARG A 600 -1.08 34.52 11.39
N LEU A 601 -2.17 33.78 11.30
CA LEU A 601 -3.35 34.10 12.06
C LEU A 601 -3.39 33.14 13.26
N GLY A 602 -2.47 33.32 14.20
CA GLY A 602 -2.45 32.64 15.50
C GLY A 602 -1.78 33.57 16.50
N SER A 603 -2.56 34.28 17.29
CA SER A 603 -2.08 35.34 18.19
C SER A 603 -1.63 34.81 19.55
N GLU A 604 -0.71 35.55 20.18
CA GLU A 604 -0.59 35.53 21.64
C GLU A 604 -1.89 36.10 22.22
N SER A 605 -2.53 35.36 23.12
CA SER A 605 -3.68 35.86 23.88
C SER A 605 -3.24 37.03 24.76
N PRO A 606 -4.03 38.12 24.87
CA PRO A 606 -3.74 39.23 25.80
C PRO A 606 -3.73 38.80 27.28
N VAL A 607 -4.24 37.62 27.60
CA VAL A 607 -4.31 37.02 28.94
C VAL A 607 -4.08 35.51 28.85
N THR A 608 -3.31 34.95 29.78
CA THR A 608 -3.02 33.51 29.74
C THR A 608 -4.22 32.68 30.24
N PRO A 609 -4.34 31.40 29.85
CA PRO A 609 -5.35 30.51 30.41
C PRO A 609 -5.28 30.45 31.94
N GLU A 610 -4.07 30.43 32.50
CA GLU A 610 -3.83 30.36 33.93
C GLU A 610 -4.33 31.63 34.65
N GLU A 611 -4.10 32.82 34.06
CA GLU A 611 -4.64 34.08 34.58
C GLU A 611 -6.17 34.11 34.54
N LEU A 612 -6.79 33.63 33.45
CA LEU A 612 -8.25 33.56 33.33
C LEU A 612 -8.87 32.63 34.39
N SER A 613 -8.19 31.53 34.71
CA SER A 613 -8.65 30.55 35.71
C SER A 613 -8.56 31.03 37.16
N GLU A 614 -7.76 32.07 37.44
CA GLU A 614 -7.62 32.69 38.77
C GLU A 614 -8.62 33.85 39.02
N TRP A 615 -9.30 34.33 37.98
CA TRP A 615 -10.20 35.47 38.11
C TRP A 615 -11.55 35.12 38.75
N PRO A 616 -12.17 36.06 39.50
CA PRO A 616 -13.57 35.94 39.89
C PRO A 616 -14.51 35.94 38.66
N SER A 617 -15.63 35.21 38.73
CA SER A 617 -16.60 35.07 37.63
C SER A 617 -17.12 36.40 37.08
N ASP A 618 -17.31 37.40 37.96
CA ASP A 618 -17.81 38.73 37.58
C ASP A 618 -16.76 39.53 36.82
N LYS A 619 -15.48 39.39 37.19
CA LYS A 619 -14.36 40.02 36.49
C LYS A 619 -14.14 39.38 35.12
N LEU A 620 -14.18 38.04 35.07
CA LEU A 620 -14.06 37.26 33.85
C LEU A 620 -15.16 37.63 32.83
N SER A 621 -16.42 37.67 33.28
CA SER A 621 -17.53 38.03 32.41
C SER A 621 -17.47 39.48 31.92
N ALA A 622 -17.14 40.43 32.81
CA ALA A 622 -16.98 41.83 32.43
C ALA A 622 -15.86 42.04 31.39
N TYR A 623 -14.73 41.35 31.56
CA TYR A 623 -13.61 41.42 30.62
C TYR A 623 -13.99 40.88 29.24
N LEU A 624 -14.55 39.67 29.18
CA LEU A 624 -14.91 39.01 27.91
C LEU A 624 -16.06 39.72 27.17
N VAL A 625 -16.95 40.43 27.88
CA VAL A 625 -18.00 41.27 27.26
C VAL A 625 -17.44 42.60 26.77
N ALA A 626 -16.53 43.22 27.51
CA ALA A 626 -15.90 44.49 27.13
C ALA A 626 -14.85 44.32 26.02
N TRP A 627 -14.39 43.10 25.79
CA TRP A 627 -13.37 42.79 24.81
C TRP A 627 -13.93 42.95 23.39
N SER A 628 -13.38 43.94 22.66
CA SER A 628 -13.71 44.24 21.27
C SER A 628 -12.43 44.69 20.55
N PRO A 629 -11.88 43.89 19.63
CA PRO A 629 -10.64 44.25 18.93
C PRO A 629 -10.88 45.32 17.85
N ASP A 630 -9.87 46.15 17.58
CA ASP A 630 -9.90 47.17 16.54
C ASP A 630 -9.94 46.52 15.12
N ARG A 631 -10.55 47.21 14.14
CA ARG A 631 -10.97 46.61 12.85
C ARG A 631 -9.81 46.01 12.01
N LYS A 632 -8.56 46.41 12.29
CA LYS A 632 -7.34 45.97 11.59
C LYS A 632 -6.61 44.78 12.24
N GLU A 633 -6.92 44.44 13.50
CA GLU A 633 -6.26 43.35 14.28
C GLU A 633 -7.20 42.17 14.59
N ARG A 634 -8.43 42.24 14.04
CA ARG A 634 -9.59 41.44 14.42
C ARG A 634 -9.34 39.93 14.36
N GLU A 635 -8.96 39.40 13.20
CA GLU A 635 -8.86 37.94 13.02
C GLU A 635 -7.68 37.33 13.78
N ILE A 636 -6.59 38.09 13.94
CA ILE A 636 -5.38 37.66 14.63
C ILE A 636 -5.66 37.62 16.13
N ALA A 637 -6.04 38.73 16.78
CA ALA A 637 -6.28 38.83 18.23
C ALA A 637 -7.41 37.91 18.76
N ILE A 638 -8.37 37.57 17.90
CA ILE A 638 -9.43 36.59 18.18
C ILE A 638 -8.82 35.19 18.42
N SER A 639 -7.98 34.69 17.52
CA SER A 639 -7.52 33.29 17.56
C SER A 639 -6.77 32.87 18.84
N GLY A 640 -5.98 33.77 19.44
CA GLY A 640 -5.19 33.52 20.64
C GLY A 640 -5.99 33.58 21.91
N LEU A 641 -6.86 34.60 22.05
CA LEU A 641 -7.80 34.67 23.18
C LEU A 641 -8.79 33.49 23.13
N GLU A 642 -9.25 33.11 21.94
CA GLU A 642 -10.09 31.93 21.74
C GLU A 642 -9.44 30.66 22.31
N GLN A 643 -8.17 30.39 21.96
CA GLN A 643 -7.44 29.23 22.49
C GLN A 643 -7.26 29.30 24.02
N ALA A 644 -6.97 30.49 24.56
CA ALA A 644 -6.78 30.66 25.99
C ALA A 644 -8.09 30.45 26.78
N VAL A 645 -9.20 30.99 26.27
CA VAL A 645 -10.54 30.83 26.86
C VAL A 645 -11.02 29.39 26.77
N GLU A 646 -10.83 28.72 25.62
CA GLU A 646 -11.24 27.31 25.45
C GLU A 646 -10.47 26.39 26.42
N LYS A 647 -9.15 26.56 26.54
CA LYS A 647 -8.32 25.82 27.49
C LYS A 647 -8.73 26.09 28.94
N ALA A 648 -8.90 27.35 29.32
CA ALA A 648 -9.29 27.72 30.68
C ALA A 648 -10.70 27.23 31.05
N ALA A 649 -11.66 27.25 30.11
CA ALA A 649 -13.00 26.71 30.31
C ALA A 649 -13.02 25.19 30.47
N ARG A 650 -12.13 24.48 29.76
CA ARG A 650 -11.94 23.03 29.94
C ARG A 650 -11.30 22.70 31.29
N ASP A 651 -10.30 23.46 31.71
CA ASP A 651 -9.50 23.17 32.91
C ASP A 651 -10.19 23.64 34.21
N ASN A 652 -11.05 24.68 34.14
CA ASN A 652 -11.86 25.18 35.26
C ASN A 652 -13.33 25.39 34.86
N PRO A 653 -14.09 24.31 34.60
CA PRO A 653 -15.45 24.40 34.04
C PRO A 653 -16.45 25.04 35.01
N VAL A 654 -16.24 24.95 36.32
CA VAL A 654 -17.11 25.56 37.33
C VAL A 654 -17.09 27.09 37.23
N LEU A 655 -15.90 27.69 37.10
CA LEU A 655 -15.73 29.14 36.98
C LEU A 655 -16.42 29.67 35.72
N PHE A 656 -16.20 29.03 34.58
CA PHE A 656 -16.75 29.47 33.29
C PHE A 656 -18.27 29.23 33.21
N ALA A 657 -18.80 28.18 33.85
CA ALA A 657 -20.23 27.95 33.95
C ALA A 657 -20.95 28.99 34.83
N LEU A 658 -20.31 29.49 35.89
CA LEU A 658 -20.82 30.61 36.69
C LEU A 658 -20.75 31.94 35.92
N ALA A 659 -19.64 32.19 35.22
CA ALA A 659 -19.46 33.41 34.43
C ALA A 659 -20.40 33.48 33.21
N ALA A 660 -20.83 32.33 32.67
CA ALA A 660 -21.72 32.23 31.49
C ALA A 660 -23.00 33.09 31.60
N GLN A 661 -23.54 33.29 32.80
CA GLN A 661 -24.73 34.13 33.01
C GLN A 661 -24.53 35.59 32.56
N GLY A 662 -23.31 36.14 32.69
CA GLY A 662 -22.98 37.51 32.30
C GLY A 662 -22.49 37.66 30.86
N LEU A 663 -22.27 36.55 30.14
CA LEU A 663 -21.56 36.54 28.84
C LEU A 663 -22.49 36.67 27.62
N GLY A 664 -23.78 36.89 27.83
CA GLY A 664 -24.76 36.94 26.74
C GLY A 664 -24.50 38.00 25.65
N ASN A 665 -23.73 39.05 25.97
CA ASN A 665 -23.37 40.13 25.03
C ASN A 665 -21.91 40.06 24.54
N ALA A 666 -21.16 39.00 24.88
CA ALA A 666 -19.81 38.81 24.35
C ALA A 666 -19.85 38.53 22.83
N VAL A 667 -18.70 38.64 22.16
CA VAL A 667 -18.60 38.34 20.73
C VAL A 667 -18.78 36.84 20.45
N PRO A 668 -19.38 36.43 19.31
CA PRO A 668 -19.68 35.02 19.02
C PRO A 668 -18.49 34.05 19.09
N GLU A 669 -17.30 34.52 18.77
CA GLU A 669 -16.02 33.79 18.84
C GLU A 669 -15.72 33.30 20.27
N ILE A 670 -16.02 34.13 21.26
CA ILE A 670 -15.85 33.79 22.67
C ILE A 670 -16.89 32.77 23.13
N HIS A 671 -18.14 32.89 22.65
CA HIS A 671 -19.18 31.88 22.94
C HIS A 671 -18.77 30.49 22.43
N ARG A 672 -18.16 30.40 21.24
CA ARG A 672 -17.65 29.16 20.66
C ARG A 672 -16.68 28.47 21.60
N CYS A 673 -15.70 29.23 22.09
CA CYS A 673 -14.62 28.73 22.93
C CYS A 673 -15.11 28.25 24.30
N ILE A 674 -16.07 28.99 24.89
CA ILE A 674 -16.69 28.60 26.16
C ILE A 674 -17.47 27.29 25.99
N PHE A 675 -18.31 27.18 24.95
CA PHE A 675 -19.06 25.95 24.71
C PHE A 675 -18.14 24.77 24.39
N ALA A 676 -17.10 24.98 23.57
CA ALA A 676 -16.11 23.93 23.26
C ALA A 676 -15.37 23.44 24.52
N GLY A 677 -14.91 24.36 25.38
CA GLY A 677 -14.24 24.02 26.64
C GLY A 677 -15.15 23.29 27.62
N LEU A 678 -16.39 23.78 27.83
CA LEU A 678 -17.38 23.11 28.68
C LEU A 678 -17.81 21.74 28.14
N LEU A 679 -17.92 21.60 26.82
CA LEU A 679 -18.20 20.33 26.17
C LEU A 679 -17.07 19.33 26.36
N ALA A 680 -15.81 19.77 26.23
CA ALA A 680 -14.64 18.95 26.50
C ALA A 680 -14.60 18.50 27.98
N ALA A 681 -14.90 19.39 28.92
CA ALA A 681 -15.02 19.06 30.33
C ALA A 681 -16.15 18.03 30.59
N ALA A 682 -17.32 18.23 29.99
CA ALA A 682 -18.46 17.31 30.11
C ALA A 682 -18.15 15.91 29.56
N LYS A 683 -17.43 15.80 28.43
CA LYS A 683 -16.97 14.53 27.85
C LYS A 683 -15.96 13.81 28.75
N HIS A 684 -15.19 14.55 29.56
CA HIS A 684 -14.31 14.00 30.60
C HIS A 684 -15.00 13.80 31.96
N ASN A 685 -16.34 13.84 32.01
CA ASN A 685 -17.14 13.59 33.22
C ASN A 685 -16.98 14.64 34.34
N GLU A 686 -16.50 15.84 34.03
CA GLU A 686 -16.40 16.95 34.99
C GLU A 686 -17.76 17.61 35.24
N LYS A 687 -18.00 18.07 36.47
CA LYS A 687 -19.29 18.66 36.90
C LYS A 687 -19.22 20.18 36.97
N PHE A 688 -20.29 20.86 36.54
CA PHE A 688 -20.42 22.31 36.62
C PHE A 688 -21.89 22.75 36.77
N PRO A 689 -22.15 23.97 37.28
CA PRO A 689 -23.52 24.48 37.47
C PRO A 689 -24.20 24.85 36.15
N TRP A 690 -25.37 24.26 35.88
CA TRP A 690 -26.08 24.43 34.61
C TRP A 690 -26.84 25.76 34.44
N ASN A 691 -27.17 26.47 35.52
CA ASN A 691 -28.00 27.67 35.44
C ASN A 691 -27.41 28.78 34.55
N GLY A 692 -26.11 29.08 34.70
CA GLY A 692 -25.43 30.10 33.90
C GLY A 692 -25.27 29.67 32.44
N VAL A 693 -24.94 28.39 32.22
CA VAL A 693 -24.81 27.78 30.89
C VAL A 693 -26.13 27.83 30.12
N LEU A 694 -27.25 27.46 30.76
CA LEU A 694 -28.58 27.52 30.13
C LEU A 694 -29.00 28.95 29.80
N SER A 695 -28.68 29.92 30.66
CA SER A 695 -28.95 31.33 30.40
C SER A 695 -28.19 31.83 29.16
N LEU A 696 -26.95 31.36 28.97
CA LEU A 696 -26.18 31.66 27.77
C LEU A 696 -26.78 30.97 26.53
N ILE A 697 -27.14 29.68 26.62
CA ILE A 697 -27.76 28.94 25.51
C ILE A 697 -29.06 29.61 25.04
N GLU A 698 -29.93 30.03 25.95
CA GLU A 698 -31.17 30.76 25.63
C GLU A 698 -30.86 32.05 24.87
N LYS A 699 -29.87 32.82 25.34
CA LYS A 699 -29.47 34.08 24.70
C LYS A 699 -28.91 33.87 23.29
N ILE A 700 -28.11 32.84 23.09
CA ILE A 700 -27.56 32.48 21.76
C ILE A 700 -28.67 32.00 20.84
N THR A 701 -29.62 31.24 21.36
CA THR A 701 -30.77 30.77 20.59
C THR A 701 -31.60 31.95 20.08
N ASP A 702 -31.88 32.95 20.94
CA ASP A 702 -32.53 34.20 20.53
C ASP A 702 -31.72 34.95 19.47
N LEU A 703 -30.39 34.99 19.62
CA LEU A 703 -29.50 35.69 18.70
C LEU A 703 -29.47 35.05 17.31
N VAL A 704 -29.48 33.71 17.25
CA VAL A 704 -29.51 32.94 15.99
C VAL A 704 -30.87 33.09 15.30
N LEU A 705 -31.97 33.07 16.05
CA LEU A 705 -33.30 33.33 15.50
C LEU A 705 -33.42 34.71 14.85
N ASN A 706 -32.75 35.71 15.42
CA ASN A 706 -32.73 37.07 14.88
C ASN A 706 -31.68 37.28 13.76
N LEU A 707 -30.61 36.48 13.72
CA LEU A 707 -29.50 36.58 12.76
C LEU A 707 -29.11 35.21 12.16
N PRO A 708 -30.00 34.58 11.37
CA PRO A 708 -29.86 33.17 10.94
C PRO A 708 -28.72 32.90 9.94
N ASN A 709 -28.18 33.93 9.28
CA ASN A 709 -27.15 33.78 8.23
C ASN A 709 -25.70 33.81 8.76
N SER A 710 -25.48 33.95 10.07
CA SER A 710 -24.14 34.02 10.66
C SER A 710 -23.56 32.62 10.87
N GLN A 711 -22.47 32.27 10.16
CA GLN A 711 -21.80 30.97 10.26
C GLN A 711 -21.33 30.65 11.68
N ILE A 712 -20.73 31.62 12.38
CA ILE A 712 -20.22 31.43 13.74
C ILE A 712 -21.34 31.21 14.76
N ASN A 713 -22.48 31.87 14.58
CA ASN A 713 -23.66 31.64 15.43
C ASN A 713 -24.22 30.22 15.22
N ARG A 714 -24.18 29.69 14.00
CA ARG A 714 -24.57 28.29 13.72
C ARG A 714 -23.63 27.30 14.40
N GLN A 715 -22.32 27.56 14.41
CA GLN A 715 -21.35 26.74 15.15
C GLN A 715 -21.63 26.76 16.66
N ASN A 716 -21.91 27.94 17.23
CA ASN A 716 -22.26 28.09 18.64
C ASN A 716 -23.53 27.31 19.01
N SER A 717 -24.55 27.38 18.16
CA SER A 717 -25.78 26.61 18.34
C SER A 717 -25.58 25.10 18.25
N ALA A 718 -24.68 24.62 17.38
CA ALA A 718 -24.34 23.20 17.30
C ALA A 718 -23.66 22.71 18.59
N LEU A 719 -22.67 23.46 19.10
CA LEU A 719 -22.00 23.13 20.37
C LEU A 719 -22.97 23.19 21.57
N ALA A 720 -23.87 24.18 21.58
CA ALA A 720 -24.93 24.28 22.59
C ALA A 720 -25.88 23.08 22.56
N ALA A 721 -26.32 22.64 21.37
CA ALA A 721 -27.14 21.45 21.21
C ALA A 721 -26.41 20.18 21.67
N GLU A 722 -25.11 20.05 21.39
CA GLU A 722 -24.31 18.90 21.84
C GLU A 722 -24.14 18.87 23.36
N LEU A 723 -23.98 20.03 23.99
CA LEU A 723 -23.92 20.16 25.44
C LEU A 723 -25.26 19.77 26.08
N LEU A 724 -26.40 20.23 25.53
CA LEU A 724 -27.74 19.84 25.98
C LEU A 724 -27.97 18.32 25.85
N LYS A 725 -27.55 17.72 24.72
CA LYS A 725 -27.58 16.27 24.50
C LYS A 725 -26.85 15.53 25.62
N LEU A 726 -25.61 15.91 25.96
CA LEU A 726 -24.87 15.31 27.08
C LEU A 726 -25.57 15.55 28.42
N GLY A 727 -26.17 16.72 28.62
CA GLY A 727 -26.94 17.05 29.82
C GLY A 727 -28.17 16.17 30.04
N PHE A 728 -28.77 15.65 28.97
CA PHE A 728 -29.87 14.67 29.05
C PHE A 728 -29.40 13.22 29.24
N MET A 729 -28.15 12.89 28.90
CA MET A 729 -27.58 11.55 29.10
C MET A 729 -27.32 11.27 30.59
N THR A 730 -27.33 9.99 30.96
CA THR A 730 -26.99 9.51 32.30
C THR A 730 -25.46 9.43 32.49
N LEU A 731 -24.81 10.60 32.51
CA LEU A 731 -23.37 10.77 32.71
C LEU A 731 -23.09 11.53 34.02
N PRO A 732 -21.86 11.49 34.57
CA PRO A 732 -21.49 12.28 35.76
C PRO A 732 -21.78 13.79 35.65
N CYS A 733 -21.75 14.37 34.45
CA CYS A 733 -22.10 15.77 34.17
C CYS A 733 -23.61 16.01 33.95
N GLN A 734 -24.46 15.01 34.21
CA GLN A 734 -25.92 15.05 34.04
C GLN A 734 -26.54 16.30 34.65
N MET A 735 -27.47 16.92 33.89
CA MET A 735 -28.16 18.13 34.31
C MET A 735 -29.14 17.85 35.47
N PRO A 736 -29.21 18.69 36.52
CA PRO A 736 -30.22 18.57 37.58
C PRO A 736 -31.67 18.64 37.06
N SER A 737 -32.59 17.94 37.72
CA SER A 737 -33.99 17.79 37.25
C SER A 737 -34.75 19.11 37.17
N GLU A 738 -34.46 20.08 38.04
CA GLU A 738 -35.07 21.41 38.03
C GLU A 738 -34.83 22.22 36.75
N PHE A 739 -33.80 21.86 35.98
CA PHE A 739 -33.45 22.55 34.73
C PHE A 739 -33.91 21.79 33.46
N VAL A 740 -34.47 20.59 33.59
CA VAL A 740 -34.80 19.71 32.46
C VAL A 740 -35.85 20.34 31.53
N ASP A 741 -36.90 20.94 32.08
CA ASP A 741 -37.95 21.57 31.26
C ASP A 741 -37.45 22.86 30.57
N ARG A 742 -36.54 23.58 31.24
CA ARG A 742 -35.86 24.76 30.68
C ARG A 742 -34.93 24.37 29.53
N ALA A 743 -34.12 23.34 29.72
CA ALA A 743 -33.25 22.76 28.69
C ALA A 743 -34.04 22.18 27.51
N TRP A 744 -35.20 21.57 27.77
CA TRP A 744 -36.12 21.12 26.74
C TRP A 744 -36.59 22.28 25.85
N ALA A 745 -37.07 23.38 26.46
CA ALA A 745 -37.50 24.56 25.72
C ALA A 745 -36.38 25.14 24.83
N ALA A 746 -35.16 25.21 25.37
CA ALA A 746 -33.98 25.63 24.60
C ALA A 746 -33.67 24.68 23.42
N THR A 747 -33.78 23.37 23.63
CA THR A 747 -33.57 22.36 22.58
C THR A 747 -34.60 22.50 21.45
N VAL A 748 -35.88 22.72 21.80
CA VAL A 748 -36.96 22.95 20.82
C VAL A 748 -36.68 24.20 19.97
N ALA A 749 -36.26 25.29 20.63
CA ALA A 749 -35.94 26.53 19.94
C ALA A 749 -34.74 26.38 18.98
N LEU A 750 -33.70 25.63 19.36
CA LEU A 750 -32.54 25.35 18.50
C LEU A 750 -32.87 24.53 17.25
N THR A 751 -33.86 23.63 17.31
CA THR A 751 -34.32 22.87 16.14
C THR A 751 -34.94 23.78 15.06
N GLY A 752 -35.55 24.91 15.46
CA GLY A 752 -36.18 25.86 14.54
C GLY A 752 -35.29 27.00 14.03
N ALA A 753 -34.09 27.19 14.60
CA ALA A 753 -33.33 28.43 14.48
C ALA A 753 -32.43 28.56 13.23
N VAL A 754 -32.20 27.50 12.45
CA VAL A 754 -31.13 27.48 11.42
C VAL A 754 -31.66 27.13 10.00
N PRO A 755 -31.24 27.86 8.93
CA PRO A 755 -31.55 27.49 7.55
C PRO A 755 -30.96 26.11 7.17
N ALA A 756 -31.55 25.44 6.18
CA ALA A 756 -30.97 24.23 5.60
C ALA A 756 -29.57 24.59 5.07
N ASP A 757 -28.52 23.93 5.55
CA ASP A 757 -27.22 24.03 4.87
C ASP A 757 -27.32 23.34 3.51
N ASP A 758 -26.89 24.04 2.46
CA ASP A 758 -26.85 23.56 1.09
C ASP A 758 -25.66 22.59 0.95
N THR A 759 -25.88 21.36 1.40
CA THR A 759 -24.84 20.32 1.59
C THR A 759 -24.48 19.55 0.30
N ALA A 760 -24.74 20.13 -0.87
CA ALA A 760 -24.66 19.46 -2.16
C ALA A 760 -23.24 19.37 -2.79
N ASN A 761 -22.25 20.16 -2.34
CA ASN A 761 -21.01 20.39 -3.11
C ASN A 761 -19.69 19.95 -2.43
N ASP A 762 -19.72 19.06 -1.44
CA ASP A 762 -18.51 18.57 -0.76
C ASP A 762 -18.40 17.04 -0.89
N GLU A 763 -17.37 16.59 -1.63
CA GLU A 763 -17.10 15.19 -2.00
C GLU A 763 -16.85 14.30 -0.76
N GLU A 764 -16.16 14.82 0.27
CA GLU A 764 -15.79 14.03 1.44
C GLU A 764 -17.01 13.69 2.32
N GLY A 765 -17.96 14.61 2.43
CA GLY A 765 -19.17 14.34 3.20
C GLY A 765 -20.29 13.63 2.42
N ALA A 766 -20.14 13.43 1.10
CA ALA A 766 -21.02 12.52 0.36
C ALA A 766 -20.88 11.07 0.87
N ARG A 767 -19.72 10.73 1.46
CA ARG A 767 -19.37 9.42 2.03
C ARG A 767 -20.02 9.12 3.39
N HIS A 768 -20.41 10.15 4.17
CA HIS A 768 -20.94 10.02 5.54
C HIS A 768 -22.20 10.88 5.79
N ARG A 769 -23.29 10.56 5.08
CA ARG A 769 -24.50 11.41 5.06
C ARG A 769 -25.19 11.48 6.43
N HIS A 770 -25.29 10.37 7.17
CA HIS A 770 -25.88 10.39 8.51
C HIS A 770 -25.06 11.24 9.46
N PHE A 771 -23.75 10.99 9.58
CA PHE A 771 -22.89 11.73 10.50
C PHE A 771 -22.91 13.23 10.18
N ARG A 772 -22.88 13.63 8.91
CA ARG A 772 -23.05 15.05 8.56
C ARG A 772 -24.39 15.61 9.01
N ALA A 773 -25.49 14.90 8.74
CA ALA A 773 -26.82 15.33 9.15
C ALA A 773 -26.94 15.44 10.68
N ALA A 774 -26.33 14.51 11.43
CA ALA A 774 -26.33 14.48 12.90
C ALA A 774 -25.49 15.61 13.54
N HIS A 775 -24.40 16.03 12.89
CA HIS A 775 -23.53 17.11 13.38
C HIS A 775 -24.02 18.53 13.02
N THR A 776 -25.17 18.68 12.35
CA THR A 776 -25.79 20.01 12.22
C THR A 776 -26.50 20.39 13.51
N THR A 777 -26.69 21.69 13.75
CA THR A 777 -27.41 22.18 14.93
C THR A 777 -28.77 21.50 15.10
N ALA A 778 -29.57 21.46 14.05
CA ALA A 778 -30.89 20.87 14.09
C ALA A 778 -30.83 19.34 14.24
N GLY A 779 -29.87 18.66 13.59
CA GLY A 779 -29.67 17.22 13.77
C GLY A 779 -29.26 16.86 15.19
N THR A 780 -28.29 17.57 15.76
CA THR A 780 -27.86 17.38 17.15
C THR A 780 -28.97 17.71 18.13
N ALA A 781 -29.79 18.74 17.86
CA ALA A 781 -30.95 19.07 18.68
C ALA A 781 -32.03 17.96 18.63
N ILE A 782 -32.30 17.37 17.46
CA ILE A 782 -33.19 16.20 17.34
C ILE A 782 -32.64 15.02 18.15
N GLU A 783 -31.34 14.74 18.10
CA GLU A 783 -30.74 13.71 18.95
C GLU A 783 -30.88 14.03 20.45
N ALA A 784 -30.69 15.29 20.84
CA ALA A 784 -30.88 15.75 22.21
C ALA A 784 -32.34 15.55 22.68
N MET A 785 -33.32 15.80 21.81
CA MET A 785 -34.74 15.55 22.10
C MET A 785 -35.03 14.06 22.33
N ILE A 786 -34.40 13.18 21.56
CA ILE A 786 -34.54 11.73 21.76
C ILE A 786 -33.89 11.31 23.09
N TRP A 787 -32.74 11.89 23.43
CA TRP A 787 -32.13 11.67 24.76
C TRP A 787 -32.96 12.23 25.91
N TYR A 788 -33.65 13.35 25.73
CA TYR A 788 -34.65 13.83 26.68
C TYR A 788 -35.76 12.78 26.87
N ALA A 789 -36.24 12.17 25.78
CA ALA A 789 -37.24 11.10 25.85
C ALA A 789 -36.73 9.87 26.62
N VAL A 790 -35.50 9.42 26.31
CA VAL A 790 -34.82 8.34 27.04
C VAL A 790 -34.78 8.67 28.53
N ARG A 791 -34.38 9.90 28.88
CA ARG A 791 -34.32 10.35 30.27
C ARG A 791 -35.68 10.30 30.96
N ARG A 792 -36.74 10.84 30.35
CA ARG A 792 -38.09 10.89 30.96
C ARG A 792 -38.73 9.51 31.10
N LEU A 793 -38.48 8.59 30.17
CA LEU A 793 -39.11 7.26 30.16
C LEU A 793 -38.30 6.19 30.94
N ARG A 794 -36.97 6.23 30.87
CA ARG A 794 -36.11 5.20 31.48
C ARG A 794 -35.54 5.62 32.83
N TYR A 795 -35.39 6.91 33.08
CA TYR A 795 -34.72 7.46 34.27
C TYR A 795 -35.47 8.69 34.85
N PRO A 796 -36.75 8.56 35.23
CA PRO A 796 -37.53 9.69 35.75
C PRO A 796 -36.95 10.23 37.06
N ALA A 797 -37.07 11.54 37.30
CA ALA A 797 -36.61 12.13 38.54
C ALA A 797 -37.51 11.72 39.72
N PRO A 798 -36.99 11.67 40.96
CA PRO A 798 -37.82 11.48 42.14
C PRO A 798 -38.89 12.58 42.25
N GLY A 799 -40.16 12.22 42.07
CA GLY A 799 -41.30 13.16 42.09
C GLY A 799 -41.95 13.45 40.74
N ASP A 800 -41.35 13.01 39.62
CA ASP A 800 -41.99 13.10 38.31
C ASP A 800 -43.17 12.11 38.20
N ALA A 801 -44.24 12.53 37.54
CA ALA A 801 -45.32 11.61 37.17
C ALA A 801 -44.76 10.59 36.15
N PRO A 802 -45.03 9.28 36.33
CA PRO A 802 -44.57 8.27 35.39
C PRO A 802 -45.25 8.47 34.04
N ILE A 803 -44.44 8.68 33.00
CA ILE A 803 -44.89 8.75 31.61
C ILE A 803 -44.64 7.38 31.00
N ALA A 804 -45.68 6.76 30.45
CA ALA A 804 -45.62 5.37 30.00
C ALA A 804 -45.25 5.23 28.51
N LEU A 805 -45.63 6.21 27.67
CA LEU A 805 -45.51 6.12 26.21
C LEU A 805 -44.75 7.31 25.62
N PHE A 806 -44.08 7.09 24.48
CA PHE A 806 -43.31 8.12 23.79
C PHE A 806 -44.21 9.23 23.23
N GLN A 807 -45.42 8.88 22.78
CA GLN A 807 -46.40 9.85 22.27
C GLN A 807 -46.91 10.85 23.31
N ASP A 808 -46.85 10.49 24.59
CA ASP A 808 -47.31 11.34 25.70
C ASP A 808 -46.25 12.41 26.07
N LEU A 809 -45.05 12.31 25.50
CA LEU A 809 -44.01 13.31 25.63
C LEU A 809 -44.12 14.39 24.53
N PRO A 810 -43.67 15.62 24.82
CA PRO A 810 -43.67 16.70 23.84
C PRO A 810 -42.79 16.44 22.61
N VAL A 811 -41.86 15.46 22.67
CA VAL A 811 -41.04 15.04 21.53
C VAL A 811 -41.83 14.27 20.47
N GLY A 812 -42.86 13.50 20.84
CA GLY A 812 -43.62 12.65 19.93
C GLY A 812 -44.24 13.43 18.77
N PRO A 813 -45.03 14.49 19.04
CA PRO A 813 -45.61 15.34 18.00
C PRO A 813 -44.57 16.06 17.13
N ILE A 814 -43.40 16.41 17.67
CA ILE A 814 -42.32 17.07 16.92
C ILE A 814 -41.71 16.10 15.92
N VAL A 815 -41.41 14.86 16.34
CA VAL A 815 -40.89 13.83 15.42
C VAL A 815 -41.94 13.51 14.35
N ASP A 816 -43.22 13.44 14.70
CA ASP A 816 -44.31 13.29 13.73
C ASP A 816 -44.31 14.42 12.68
N ALA A 817 -44.15 15.68 13.10
CA ALA A 817 -44.06 16.81 12.19
C ALA A 817 -42.82 16.75 11.27
N LEU A 818 -41.67 16.28 11.79
CA LEU A 818 -40.46 16.07 10.99
C LEU A 818 -40.63 14.98 9.93
N LEU A 819 -41.38 13.91 10.25
CA LEU A 819 -41.71 12.84 9.31
C LEU A 819 -42.75 13.29 8.27
N ASP A 820 -43.62 14.24 8.61
CA ASP A 820 -44.58 14.84 7.69
C ASP A 820 -43.94 15.90 6.78
N ASP A 821 -42.77 16.47 7.14
CA ASP A 821 -42.03 17.43 6.31
C ASP A 821 -41.67 16.83 4.93
N ARG A 822 -42.00 17.58 3.87
CA ARG A 822 -41.71 17.29 2.46
C ARG A 822 -40.87 18.39 1.78
N SER A 823 -40.35 19.34 2.57
CA SER A 823 -39.43 20.38 2.08
C SER A 823 -38.08 19.80 1.65
N SER A 824 -37.19 20.65 1.13
CA SER A 824 -35.81 20.25 0.81
C SER A 824 -35.02 19.73 2.03
N ARG A 825 -35.50 19.97 3.26
CA ARG A 825 -34.89 19.51 4.53
C ARG A 825 -35.29 18.09 4.93
N ALA A 826 -36.35 17.57 4.30
CA ALA A 826 -36.97 16.29 4.63
C ALA A 826 -35.95 15.14 4.73
N THR A 827 -35.00 15.07 3.80
CA THR A 827 -33.94 14.05 3.75
C THR A 827 -33.00 14.12 4.95
N GLN A 828 -32.63 15.33 5.38
CA GLN A 828 -31.72 15.52 6.52
C GLN A 828 -32.34 15.02 7.82
N TRP A 829 -33.62 15.36 8.07
CA TRP A 829 -34.35 14.88 9.25
C TRP A 829 -34.44 13.37 9.28
N ARG A 830 -34.66 12.76 8.12
CA ARG A 830 -34.76 11.31 7.97
C ARG A 830 -33.44 10.59 8.24
N LEU A 831 -32.31 11.14 7.80
CA LEU A 831 -31.00 10.59 8.16
C LEU A 831 -30.78 10.57 9.67
N VAL A 832 -31.11 11.66 10.37
CA VAL A 832 -30.93 11.76 11.83
C VAL A 832 -31.88 10.82 12.57
N VAL A 833 -33.17 10.84 12.23
CA VAL A 833 -34.17 9.95 12.83
C VAL A 833 -33.81 8.48 12.59
N GLY A 834 -33.33 8.15 11.39
CA GLY A 834 -32.86 6.81 11.03
C GLY A 834 -31.77 6.29 11.97
N GLY A 835 -30.72 7.07 12.25
CA GLY A 835 -29.66 6.65 13.16
C GLY A 835 -30.11 6.47 14.62
N GLN A 836 -31.22 7.10 15.00
CA GLN A 836 -31.83 6.96 16.32
C GLN A 836 -33.01 5.97 16.35
N LEU A 837 -33.34 5.35 15.22
CA LEU A 837 -34.54 4.51 15.07
C LEU A 837 -34.55 3.33 16.04
N TRP A 838 -33.39 2.68 16.23
CA TRP A 838 -33.27 1.59 17.20
C TRP A 838 -33.62 2.02 18.63
N ARG A 839 -33.29 3.26 19.03
CA ARG A 839 -33.67 3.79 20.36
C ARG A 839 -35.16 4.03 20.44
N LEU A 840 -35.77 4.58 19.39
CA LEU A 840 -37.21 4.79 19.34
C LEU A 840 -37.97 3.46 19.46
N ILE A 841 -37.50 2.42 18.77
CA ILE A 841 -38.05 1.05 18.87
C ILE A 841 -37.90 0.49 20.30
N GLU A 842 -36.75 0.72 20.94
CA GLU A 842 -36.55 0.29 22.32
C GLU A 842 -37.42 1.06 23.32
N LEU A 843 -37.71 2.34 23.07
CA LEU A 843 -38.55 3.17 23.93
C LEU A 843 -40.04 2.84 23.77
N ASP A 844 -40.54 2.73 22.54
CA ASP A 844 -41.95 2.54 22.21
C ASP A 844 -42.09 1.90 20.81
N ASP A 845 -42.09 0.57 20.75
CA ASP A 845 -42.20 -0.21 19.51
C ASP A 845 -43.58 -0.04 18.85
N HIS A 846 -44.64 0.12 19.63
CA HIS A 846 -45.98 0.39 19.13
C HIS A 846 -46.06 1.74 18.39
N TRP A 847 -45.44 2.78 18.94
CA TRP A 847 -45.35 4.09 18.30
C TRP A 847 -44.65 4.01 16.94
N VAL A 848 -43.52 3.29 16.85
CA VAL A 848 -42.79 3.11 15.58
C VAL A 848 -43.63 2.28 14.58
N THR A 849 -44.24 1.19 15.04
CA THR A 849 -45.07 0.30 14.20
C THR A 849 -46.19 1.08 13.50
N THR A 850 -46.91 1.92 14.24
CA THR A 850 -48.02 2.74 13.71
C THR A 850 -47.55 3.82 12.72
N ARG A 851 -46.24 4.08 12.63
CA ARG A 851 -45.63 5.12 11.79
C ARG A 851 -44.69 4.56 10.72
N LEU A 852 -44.65 3.24 10.52
CA LEU A 852 -43.83 2.63 9.47
C LEU A 852 -44.11 3.24 8.09
N GLY A 853 -45.37 3.49 7.75
CA GLY A 853 -45.74 4.15 6.49
C GLY A 853 -45.29 5.61 6.37
N LYS A 854 -45.00 6.29 7.48
CA LYS A 854 -44.42 7.66 7.48
C LYS A 854 -42.89 7.63 7.45
N LEU A 855 -42.28 6.64 8.10
CA LEU A 855 -40.83 6.41 8.10
C LEU A 855 -40.36 5.95 6.71
N PHE A 856 -41.12 5.05 6.08
CA PHE A 856 -40.86 4.52 4.75
C PHE A 856 -42.04 4.83 3.82
N PRO A 857 -42.21 6.09 3.40
CA PRO A 857 -43.34 6.50 2.57
C PRO A 857 -43.26 5.85 1.18
N PRO A 858 -44.24 5.02 0.77
CA PRO A 858 -44.20 4.34 -0.52
C PRO A 858 -44.27 5.32 -1.70
N GLU A 859 -44.84 6.51 -1.49
CA GLU A 859 -44.92 7.58 -2.49
C GLU A 859 -43.59 8.34 -2.69
N ASN A 860 -42.61 8.20 -1.79
CA ASN A 860 -41.32 8.88 -1.89
C ASN A 860 -40.17 8.00 -1.37
N ILE A 861 -39.63 7.18 -2.27
CA ILE A 861 -38.56 6.21 -2.00
C ILE A 861 -37.31 6.89 -1.40
N ALA A 862 -36.90 8.04 -1.93
CA ALA A 862 -35.69 8.75 -1.49
C ALA A 862 -35.73 9.14 0.01
N LEU A 863 -36.92 9.41 0.54
CA LEU A 863 -37.13 9.71 1.95
C LEU A 863 -37.03 8.44 2.82
N GLY A 864 -37.58 7.31 2.36
CA GLY A 864 -37.39 6.03 3.02
C GLY A 864 -35.93 5.57 3.02
N GLU A 865 -35.22 5.76 1.91
CA GLU A 865 -33.78 5.48 1.78
C GLU A 865 -32.94 6.31 2.76
N ALA A 866 -33.34 7.55 3.05
CA ALA A 866 -32.65 8.40 4.02
C ALA A 866 -32.80 7.85 5.47
N ILE A 867 -33.98 7.37 5.86
CA ILE A 867 -34.17 6.68 7.15
C ILE A 867 -33.32 5.40 7.18
N TRP A 868 -33.39 4.60 6.11
CA TRP A 868 -32.68 3.33 6.01
C TRP A 868 -31.16 3.50 6.13
N ARG A 869 -30.59 4.46 5.39
CA ARG A 869 -29.17 4.80 5.45
C ARG A 869 -28.77 5.29 6.84
N GLY A 870 -29.59 6.15 7.46
CA GLY A 870 -29.37 6.60 8.83
C GLY A 870 -29.29 5.42 9.81
N HIS A 871 -30.23 4.47 9.70
CA HIS A 871 -30.28 3.27 10.53
C HIS A 871 -29.04 2.38 10.36
N LEU A 872 -28.57 2.16 9.13
CA LEU A 872 -27.37 1.35 8.90
C LEU A 872 -26.08 2.05 9.36
N GLU A 873 -25.94 3.36 9.11
CA GLU A 873 -24.72 4.13 9.45
C GLU A 873 -24.59 4.44 10.95
N GLY A 874 -25.68 4.83 11.62
CA GLY A 874 -25.67 5.29 13.03
C GLY A 874 -26.40 4.38 14.02
N GLY A 875 -27.13 3.38 13.53
CA GLY A 875 -28.00 2.53 14.35
C GLY A 875 -27.36 1.25 14.88
N ARG A 876 -28.09 0.59 15.79
CA ARG A 876 -27.75 -0.72 16.37
C ARG A 876 -28.84 -1.73 16.06
N LEU A 877 -28.45 -2.94 15.67
CA LEU A 877 -29.38 -4.06 15.53
C LEU A 877 -29.74 -4.65 16.90
N THR A 878 -31.01 -4.54 17.29
CA THR A 878 -31.59 -5.22 18.45
C THR A 878 -32.61 -6.27 17.98
N SER A 879 -32.99 -7.22 18.84
CA SER A 879 -34.00 -8.23 18.48
C SER A 879 -35.34 -7.61 18.06
N LYS A 880 -35.76 -6.54 18.74
CA LYS A 880 -36.96 -5.77 18.38
C LYS A 880 -36.80 -5.04 17.06
N ALA A 881 -35.66 -4.40 16.82
CA ALA A 881 -35.41 -3.71 15.56
C ALA A 881 -35.35 -4.69 14.37
N ALA A 882 -34.73 -5.86 14.56
CA ALA A 882 -34.68 -6.92 13.57
C ALA A 882 -36.08 -7.44 13.21
N ALA A 883 -36.94 -7.66 14.22
CA ALA A 883 -38.31 -8.13 14.01
C ALA A 883 -39.18 -7.08 13.32
N LEU A 884 -39.08 -5.81 13.74
CA LEU A 884 -39.94 -4.74 13.24
C LEU A 884 -39.56 -4.24 11.84
N LEU A 885 -38.27 -4.32 11.48
CA LEU A 885 -37.76 -3.87 10.18
C LEU A 885 -37.53 -5.01 9.18
N VAL A 886 -38.07 -6.20 9.43
CA VAL A 886 -37.82 -7.41 8.63
C VAL A 886 -38.10 -7.21 7.14
N ASP A 887 -39.17 -6.49 6.79
CA ASP A 887 -39.53 -6.21 5.41
C ASP A 887 -38.53 -5.25 4.73
N GLN A 888 -38.00 -4.26 5.47
CA GLN A 888 -36.99 -3.34 4.96
C GLN A 888 -35.66 -4.07 4.73
N TYR A 889 -35.23 -4.92 5.67
CA TYR A 889 -34.04 -5.78 5.49
C TYR A 889 -34.20 -6.71 4.30
N LYS A 890 -35.37 -7.34 4.14
CA LYS A 890 -35.66 -8.23 3.01
C LYS A 890 -35.63 -7.49 1.68
N SER A 891 -36.30 -6.34 1.58
CA SER A 891 -36.31 -5.52 0.38
C SER A 891 -34.92 -4.97 0.02
N ALA A 892 -34.10 -4.63 1.01
CA ALA A 892 -32.73 -4.20 0.76
C ALA A 892 -31.85 -5.36 0.28
N SER A 893 -32.07 -6.57 0.82
CA SER A 893 -31.33 -7.78 0.47
C SER A 893 -31.51 -8.19 -0.99
N THR A 894 -32.68 -7.95 -1.60
CA THR A 894 -32.92 -8.26 -3.02
C THR A 894 -32.21 -7.28 -3.98
N SER A 895 -31.75 -6.13 -3.46
CA SER A 895 -31.14 -5.06 -4.25
C SER A 895 -29.62 -4.97 -4.11
N ILE A 896 -29.00 -5.87 -3.32
CA ILE A 896 -27.55 -5.96 -3.18
C ILE A 896 -26.97 -6.45 -4.51
N ARG A 897 -26.10 -5.66 -5.15
CA ARG A 897 -25.36 -6.07 -6.35
C ARG A 897 -23.86 -5.86 -6.13
N SER A 898 -23.05 -6.85 -6.50
CA SER A 898 -21.58 -6.71 -6.43
C SER A 898 -20.98 -5.78 -7.49
N ASP A 899 -21.69 -5.51 -8.59
CA ASP A 899 -21.17 -4.73 -9.73
C ASP A 899 -21.14 -3.21 -9.50
N VAL A 900 -21.93 -2.70 -8.55
CA VAL A 900 -21.89 -1.29 -8.13
C VAL A 900 -20.60 -0.96 -7.34
N ALA A 901 -19.85 -1.97 -6.89
CA ALA A 901 -18.57 -1.80 -6.19
C ALA A 901 -17.40 -1.43 -7.12
N LEU A 902 -17.53 -1.64 -8.44
CA LEU A 902 -16.48 -1.34 -9.43
C LEU A 902 -16.59 0.05 -10.06
N GLU A 903 -17.75 0.72 -9.92
CA GLU A 903 -18.01 2.05 -10.51
C GLU A 903 -18.04 3.19 -9.49
N ASP A 904 -17.81 2.92 -8.19
CA ASP A 904 -17.79 3.94 -7.13
C ASP A 904 -16.33 4.24 -6.71
N PRO A 905 -15.70 5.33 -7.23
CA PRO A 905 -14.35 5.72 -6.83
C PRO A 905 -14.25 6.14 -5.35
N ASP A 906 -15.38 6.33 -4.67
CA ASP A 906 -15.49 6.91 -3.33
C ASP A 906 -15.82 5.89 -2.22
N GLY A 907 -16.08 4.62 -2.55
CA GLY A 907 -16.27 3.51 -1.59
C GLY A 907 -17.50 3.61 -0.67
N GLY A 908 -18.45 4.48 -0.97
CA GLY A 908 -19.60 4.78 -0.10
C GLY A 908 -20.75 3.76 -0.19
N HIS A 909 -20.96 3.15 -1.37
CA HIS A 909 -21.99 2.11 -1.55
C HIS A 909 -21.56 0.74 -1.02
N ASP A 910 -20.29 0.37 -1.20
CA ASP A 910 -19.69 -0.87 -0.68
C ASP A 910 -19.90 -1.01 0.85
N ARG A 911 -19.72 0.09 1.60
CA ARG A 911 -19.84 0.08 3.06
C ARG A 911 -21.26 -0.20 3.58
N ILE A 912 -22.30 0.32 2.93
CA ILE A 912 -23.69 0.13 3.38
C ILE A 912 -24.15 -1.30 3.12
N SER A 913 -23.81 -1.84 1.96
CA SER A 913 -24.07 -3.24 1.63
C SER A 913 -23.36 -4.17 2.62
N ARG A 914 -22.08 -3.92 2.94
CA ARG A 914 -21.38 -4.70 3.97
C ARG A 914 -22.02 -4.58 5.35
N ARG A 915 -22.45 -3.38 5.75
CA ARG A 915 -23.16 -3.20 7.04
C ARG A 915 -24.48 -3.96 7.09
N LEU A 916 -25.24 -3.93 6.00
CA LEU A 916 -26.48 -4.70 5.85
C LEU A 916 -26.22 -6.21 5.96
N ILE A 917 -25.24 -6.73 5.22
CA ILE A 917 -24.85 -8.15 5.28
C ILE A 917 -24.42 -8.53 6.70
N ASN A 918 -23.65 -7.66 7.35
CA ASN A 918 -23.20 -7.84 8.73
C ASN A 918 -24.38 -7.96 9.70
N ASP A 919 -25.34 -7.04 9.63
CA ASP A 919 -26.54 -7.06 10.47
C ASP A 919 -27.36 -8.34 10.25
N ILE A 920 -27.55 -8.77 8.98
CA ILE A 920 -28.30 -9.99 8.66
C ILE A 920 -27.58 -11.25 9.15
N ALA A 921 -26.26 -11.34 8.97
CA ALA A 921 -25.45 -12.45 9.47
C ALA A 921 -25.54 -12.58 10.99
N HIS A 922 -25.38 -11.47 11.73
CA HIS A 922 -25.50 -11.46 13.19
C HIS A 922 -26.92 -11.80 13.64
N ALA A 923 -27.96 -11.25 12.99
CA ALA A 923 -29.34 -11.61 13.27
C ALA A 923 -29.62 -13.09 13.05
N TYR A 924 -29.03 -13.70 12.01
CA TYR A 924 -29.15 -15.13 11.78
C TYR A 924 -28.50 -15.95 12.90
N VAL A 925 -27.25 -15.64 13.26
CA VAL A 925 -26.49 -16.37 14.30
C VAL A 925 -27.11 -16.20 15.68
N LEU A 926 -27.62 -15.01 16.01
CA LEU A 926 -28.33 -14.72 17.27
C LEU A 926 -29.77 -15.26 17.30
N GLY A 927 -30.28 -15.81 16.20
CA GLY A 927 -31.60 -16.43 16.13
C GLY A 927 -32.77 -15.48 15.88
N PHE A 928 -32.52 -14.24 15.48
CA PHE A 928 -33.56 -13.28 15.10
C PHE A 928 -34.17 -13.60 13.74
N TYR A 929 -33.38 -14.14 12.80
CA TYR A 929 -33.83 -14.59 11.49
C TYR A 929 -33.51 -16.07 11.27
N ASN A 930 -34.35 -16.80 10.55
CA ASN A 930 -34.15 -18.22 10.21
C ASN A 930 -34.13 -18.43 8.69
N VAL A 931 -33.54 -19.53 8.24
CA VAL A 931 -33.67 -19.98 6.85
C VAL A 931 -35.05 -20.65 6.68
N ASN A 932 -35.64 -20.52 5.50
CA ASN A 932 -36.97 -21.01 5.13
C ASN A 932 -38.09 -20.40 5.99
N SER A 933 -37.92 -19.14 6.41
CA SER A 933 -38.92 -18.43 7.22
C SER A 933 -39.33 -17.10 6.59
N ASP A 934 -39.16 -16.97 5.28
CA ASP A 934 -39.40 -15.74 4.53
C ASP A 934 -38.58 -14.54 5.08
N SER A 935 -37.34 -14.81 5.50
CA SER A 935 -36.48 -13.86 6.19
C SER A 935 -35.50 -13.14 5.24
N PRO A 936 -34.79 -12.09 5.71
CA PRO A 936 -33.74 -11.44 4.93
C PRO A 936 -32.61 -12.39 4.51
N VAL A 937 -32.36 -13.45 5.29
CA VAL A 937 -31.37 -14.48 4.96
C VAL A 937 -31.81 -15.24 3.70
N ASP A 938 -33.09 -15.57 3.58
CA ASP A 938 -33.66 -16.26 2.41
C ASP A 938 -33.56 -15.38 1.15
N ALA A 939 -33.73 -14.06 1.30
CA ALA A 939 -33.57 -13.11 0.20
C ALA A 939 -32.11 -13.05 -0.31
N ILE A 940 -31.12 -13.05 0.60
CA ILE A 940 -29.71 -13.14 0.20
C ILE A 940 -29.42 -14.48 -0.48
N LEU A 941 -29.89 -15.60 0.08
CA LEU A 941 -29.67 -16.92 -0.52
C LEU A 941 -30.26 -17.03 -1.94
N ALA A 942 -31.37 -16.33 -2.22
CA ALA A 942 -32.04 -16.33 -3.51
C ALA A 942 -31.42 -15.39 -4.56
N HIS A 943 -30.81 -14.28 -4.13
CA HIS A 943 -30.39 -13.18 -5.03
C HIS A 943 -28.90 -12.81 -4.94
N GLY A 944 -28.19 -13.24 -3.91
CA GLY A 944 -26.78 -12.94 -3.69
C GLY A 944 -25.88 -13.61 -4.73
N ASP A 945 -24.94 -12.84 -5.28
CA ASP A 945 -23.86 -13.33 -6.11
C ASP A 945 -22.69 -13.86 -5.25
N ASP A 946 -21.65 -14.38 -5.90
CA ASP A 946 -20.51 -15.02 -5.23
C ASP A 946 -19.81 -14.10 -4.20
N PRO A 947 -19.48 -12.81 -4.50
CA PRO A 947 -18.94 -11.89 -3.50
C PRO A 947 -19.85 -11.67 -2.29
N VAL A 948 -21.14 -11.45 -2.49
CA VAL A 948 -22.11 -11.21 -1.39
C VAL A 948 -22.25 -12.46 -0.52
N ASN A 949 -22.31 -13.64 -1.14
CA ASN A 949 -22.38 -14.90 -0.42
C ASN A 949 -21.08 -15.21 0.33
N ALA A 950 -19.92 -14.80 -0.21
CA ALA A 950 -18.64 -14.90 0.47
C ALA A 950 -18.55 -14.00 1.71
N ASP A 951 -19.06 -12.77 1.65
CA ASP A 951 -19.09 -11.86 2.79
C ASP A 951 -20.00 -12.39 3.91
N ILE A 952 -21.22 -12.84 3.58
CA ILE A 952 -22.15 -13.35 4.60
C ILE A 952 -21.63 -14.62 5.27
N ILE A 953 -21.08 -15.58 4.51
CA ILE A 953 -20.57 -16.83 5.09
C ILE A 953 -19.34 -16.58 5.97
N SER A 954 -18.49 -15.61 5.61
CA SER A 954 -17.37 -15.16 6.45
C SER A 954 -17.86 -14.55 7.77
N ILE A 955 -18.82 -13.62 7.72
CA ILE A 955 -19.33 -12.96 8.93
C ILE A 955 -20.09 -13.94 9.84
N VAL A 956 -20.80 -14.91 9.27
CA VAL A 956 -21.45 -15.98 10.06
C VAL A 956 -20.41 -16.80 10.85
N GLY A 957 -19.26 -17.12 10.24
CA GLY A 957 -18.15 -17.81 10.91
C GLY A 957 -17.57 -16.98 12.06
N HIS A 958 -17.24 -15.72 11.79
CA HIS A 958 -16.74 -14.78 12.80
C HIS A 958 -17.71 -14.57 13.96
N ALA A 959 -19.00 -14.36 13.68
CA ALA A 959 -20.01 -14.16 14.72
C ALA A 959 -20.14 -15.40 15.62
N ALA A 960 -20.00 -16.62 15.09
CA ALA A 960 -19.97 -17.83 15.89
C ALA A 960 -18.71 -17.92 16.77
N GLN A 961 -17.54 -17.54 16.23
CA GLN A 961 -16.29 -17.49 16.99
C GLN A 961 -16.34 -16.44 18.11
N ASP A 962 -16.91 -15.27 17.84
CA ASP A 962 -17.08 -14.21 18.84
C ASP A 962 -17.96 -14.66 20.00
N ILE A 963 -19.02 -15.42 19.72
CA ILE A 963 -19.88 -16.03 20.75
C ILE A 963 -19.12 -17.11 21.52
N PHE A 964 -18.32 -17.94 20.84
CA PHE A 964 -17.50 -18.96 21.48
C PHE A 964 -16.45 -18.37 22.44
N ASN A 965 -15.89 -17.20 22.11
CA ASN A 965 -14.91 -16.49 22.92
C ASN A 965 -15.52 -15.79 24.16
N GLN A 966 -16.85 -15.68 24.25
CA GLN A 966 -17.51 -15.11 25.42
C GLN A 966 -17.45 -16.05 26.64
N PRO A 967 -17.60 -15.51 27.87
CA PRO A 967 -17.73 -16.32 29.08
C PRO A 967 -18.80 -17.42 28.96
N ALA A 968 -18.60 -18.56 29.63
CA ALA A 968 -19.45 -19.76 29.46
C ALA A 968 -20.94 -19.54 29.76
N ASP A 969 -21.29 -18.55 30.58
CA ASP A 969 -22.66 -18.12 30.87
C ASP A 969 -23.33 -17.33 29.73
N GLN A 970 -22.54 -16.85 28.76
CA GLN A 970 -22.97 -16.08 27.59
C GLN A 970 -22.81 -16.87 26.27
N GLN A 971 -22.09 -18.00 26.30
CA GLN A 971 -22.00 -18.91 25.17
C GLN A 971 -23.36 -19.52 24.85
N THR A 972 -23.81 -19.36 23.61
CA THR A 972 -25.07 -19.94 23.14
C THR A 972 -24.76 -21.06 22.15
N SER A 973 -24.77 -22.32 22.60
CA SER A 973 -24.49 -23.50 21.75
C SER A 973 -25.39 -23.57 20.51
N ILE A 974 -26.61 -23.04 20.61
CA ILE A 974 -27.56 -22.91 19.50
C ILE A 974 -27.00 -22.00 18.39
N SER A 975 -26.29 -20.92 18.72
CA SER A 975 -25.74 -19.99 17.74
C SER A 975 -24.61 -20.60 16.91
N ILE A 976 -23.75 -21.40 17.54
CA ILE A 976 -22.66 -22.12 16.85
C ILE A 976 -23.26 -23.17 15.88
N GLU A 977 -24.28 -23.92 16.34
CA GLU A 977 -24.95 -24.91 15.49
C GLU A 977 -25.70 -24.25 14.32
N ARG A 978 -26.24 -23.04 14.49
CA ARG A 978 -26.84 -22.27 13.39
C ARG A 978 -25.79 -21.88 12.35
N ALA A 979 -24.64 -21.38 12.76
CA ALA A 979 -23.55 -21.10 11.84
C ALA A 979 -23.12 -22.37 11.06
N ARG A 980 -22.98 -23.51 11.74
CA ARG A 980 -22.69 -24.80 11.10
C ARG A 980 -23.73 -25.19 10.06
N ASN A 981 -25.02 -25.03 10.38
CA ASN A 981 -26.12 -25.33 9.45
C ASN A 981 -26.10 -24.42 8.22
N TYR A 982 -25.77 -23.14 8.39
CA TYR A 982 -25.59 -22.22 7.27
C TYR A 982 -24.46 -22.66 6.33
N TRP A 983 -23.32 -23.08 6.89
CA TRP A 983 -22.22 -23.63 6.10
C TRP A 983 -22.65 -24.85 5.28
N VAL A 984 -23.31 -25.82 5.91
CA VAL A 984 -23.76 -27.05 5.24
C VAL A 984 -24.71 -26.74 4.08
N LEU A 985 -25.69 -25.87 4.32
CA LEU A 985 -26.63 -25.42 3.29
C LEU A 985 -25.92 -24.80 2.08
N ARG A 986 -24.94 -23.94 2.32
CA ARG A 986 -24.18 -23.28 1.26
C ARG A 986 -23.26 -24.24 0.51
N LYS A 987 -22.62 -25.16 1.24
CA LYS A 987 -21.76 -26.21 0.66
C LYS A 987 -22.49 -27.08 -0.35
N GLU A 988 -23.73 -27.49 -0.08
CA GLU A 988 -24.53 -28.25 -1.05
C GLU A 988 -24.75 -27.48 -2.35
N THR A 989 -24.78 -26.15 -2.30
CA THR A 989 -24.95 -25.29 -3.48
C THR A 989 -23.68 -25.21 -4.32
N TRP A 990 -22.54 -24.85 -3.72
CA TRP A 990 -21.31 -24.64 -4.47
C TRP A 990 -20.61 -25.93 -4.89
N THR A 991 -20.83 -27.07 -4.20
CA THR A 991 -20.22 -28.35 -4.59
C THR A 991 -20.63 -28.86 -5.99
N GLY A 992 -21.78 -28.40 -6.51
CA GLY A 992 -22.25 -28.71 -7.87
C GLY A 992 -21.64 -27.82 -8.96
N THR A 993 -21.25 -26.58 -8.62
CA THR A 993 -20.66 -25.60 -9.56
C THR A 993 -19.58 -24.73 -8.89
N PRO A 994 -18.45 -25.31 -8.44
CA PRO A 994 -17.47 -24.62 -7.59
C PRO A 994 -16.88 -23.37 -8.24
N GLN A 995 -16.72 -23.37 -9.57
CA GLN A 995 -16.17 -22.24 -10.31
C GLN A 995 -17.08 -21.01 -10.30
N THR A 996 -18.39 -21.19 -10.11
CA THR A 996 -19.37 -20.10 -10.01
C THR A 996 -19.33 -19.44 -8.62
N TYR A 997 -18.95 -20.20 -7.60
CA TYR A 997 -18.99 -19.82 -6.19
C TYR A 997 -17.58 -19.85 -5.57
N GLN A 998 -16.59 -19.37 -6.33
CA GLN A 998 -15.19 -19.54 -6.01
C GLN A 998 -14.80 -18.72 -4.78
N LEU A 999 -15.29 -17.49 -4.64
CA LEU A 999 -15.03 -16.64 -3.48
C LEU A 999 -15.71 -17.21 -2.25
N GLU A 1000 -16.98 -17.61 -2.37
CA GLU A 1000 -17.74 -18.18 -1.27
C GLU A 1000 -17.09 -19.47 -0.75
N ALA A 1001 -16.80 -20.42 -1.63
CA ALA A 1001 -16.19 -21.69 -1.25
C ALA A 1001 -14.78 -21.51 -0.66
N SER A 1002 -14.03 -20.50 -1.11
CA SER A 1002 -12.69 -20.20 -0.59
C SER A 1002 -12.67 -19.81 0.89
N LYS A 1003 -13.82 -19.34 1.44
CA LYS A 1003 -13.96 -19.01 2.87
C LYS A 1003 -13.82 -20.21 3.81
N VAL A 1004 -13.73 -21.43 3.28
CA VAL A 1004 -13.30 -22.60 4.05
C VAL A 1004 -11.95 -22.36 4.75
N ALA A 1005 -11.03 -21.62 4.11
CA ALA A 1005 -9.71 -21.29 4.65
C ALA A 1005 -9.79 -20.50 5.96
N GLU A 1006 -10.78 -19.61 6.05
CA GLU A 1006 -11.06 -18.81 7.25
C GLU A 1006 -11.77 -19.66 8.30
N TRP A 1007 -12.77 -20.45 7.91
CA TRP A 1007 -13.55 -21.29 8.81
C TRP A 1007 -12.73 -22.36 9.53
N VAL A 1008 -11.67 -22.89 8.91
CA VAL A 1008 -10.78 -23.85 9.59
C VAL A 1008 -10.00 -23.22 10.75
N GLN A 1009 -9.87 -21.90 10.81
CA GLN A 1009 -9.24 -21.20 11.93
C GLN A 1009 -10.17 -21.01 13.13
N HIS A 1010 -11.48 -21.17 12.94
CA HIS A 1010 -12.45 -20.98 14.01
C HIS A 1010 -12.49 -22.21 14.92
N SER A 1011 -11.92 -22.08 16.12
CA SER A 1011 -11.93 -23.10 17.16
C SER A 1011 -13.32 -23.43 17.71
N ALA A 1012 -14.34 -22.62 17.37
CA ALA A 1012 -15.74 -22.91 17.66
C ALA A 1012 -16.24 -24.23 17.03
N PHE A 1013 -15.54 -24.74 16.01
CA PHE A 1013 -15.89 -25.98 15.31
C PHE A 1013 -14.86 -27.09 15.56
N ASP A 1014 -15.33 -28.34 15.63
CA ASP A 1014 -14.47 -29.52 15.82
C ASP A 1014 -13.43 -29.68 14.68
N SER A 1015 -12.21 -30.13 15.04
CA SER A 1015 -11.09 -30.30 14.11
C SER A 1015 -11.38 -31.30 13.00
N THR A 1016 -12.08 -32.40 13.30
CA THR A 1016 -12.43 -33.44 12.31
C THR A 1016 -13.32 -32.86 11.23
N TRP A 1017 -14.37 -32.13 11.63
CA TRP A 1017 -15.29 -31.47 10.71
C TRP A 1017 -14.57 -30.43 9.85
N ARG A 1018 -13.67 -29.63 10.44
CA ARG A 1018 -12.86 -28.62 9.74
C ARG A 1018 -11.96 -29.24 8.66
N LEU A 1019 -11.23 -30.32 8.99
CA LEU A 1019 -10.40 -31.07 8.03
C LEU A 1019 -11.23 -31.60 6.85
N GLN A 1020 -12.42 -32.16 7.14
CA GLN A 1020 -13.34 -32.65 6.11
C GLN A 1020 -13.87 -31.54 5.19
N GLN A 1021 -14.13 -30.33 5.72
CA GLN A 1021 -14.58 -29.21 4.89
C GLN A 1021 -13.47 -28.77 3.94
N LEU A 1022 -12.23 -28.66 4.44
CA LEU A 1022 -11.08 -28.25 3.64
C LEU A 1022 -10.73 -29.26 2.55
N SER A 1023 -10.68 -30.57 2.88
CA SER A 1023 -10.49 -31.63 1.88
C SER A 1023 -11.55 -31.56 0.78
N CYS A 1024 -12.83 -31.41 1.16
CA CYS A 1024 -13.93 -31.37 0.20
C CYS A 1024 -13.83 -30.16 -0.75
N ALA A 1025 -13.47 -28.98 -0.24
CA ALA A 1025 -13.30 -27.79 -1.09
C ALA A 1025 -12.16 -27.98 -2.11
N LEU A 1026 -11.01 -28.49 -1.67
CA LEU A 1026 -9.86 -28.75 -2.53
C LEU A 1026 -10.15 -29.82 -3.60
N GLU A 1027 -10.84 -30.91 -3.23
CA GLU A 1027 -11.28 -31.95 -4.18
C GLU A 1027 -12.22 -31.42 -5.28
N LYS A 1028 -12.96 -30.35 -4.98
CA LYS A 1028 -13.84 -29.66 -5.92
C LYS A 1028 -13.13 -28.58 -6.75
N GLY A 1029 -11.82 -28.41 -6.57
CA GLY A 1029 -11.01 -27.45 -7.31
C GLY A 1029 -11.16 -26.01 -6.82
N VAL A 1030 -11.50 -25.81 -5.54
CA VAL A 1030 -11.60 -24.50 -4.91
C VAL A 1030 -10.18 -23.99 -4.57
N LEU A 1031 -9.81 -22.83 -5.12
CA LEU A 1031 -8.66 -22.05 -4.67
C LEU A 1031 -8.94 -21.36 -3.32
N LEU A 1032 -8.00 -21.44 -2.38
CA LEU A 1032 -8.10 -20.86 -1.04
C LEU A 1032 -7.62 -19.40 -1.03
N ASP A 1033 -8.36 -18.52 -0.33
CA ASP A 1033 -8.12 -17.05 -0.27
C ASP A 1033 -6.87 -16.71 0.58
N SER A 1034 -6.61 -17.49 1.65
CA SER A 1034 -5.47 -17.30 2.57
C SER A 1034 -4.83 -18.64 2.97
N PRO A 1035 -4.02 -19.26 2.09
CA PRO A 1035 -3.39 -20.54 2.39
C PRO A 1035 -2.36 -20.46 3.53
N TRP A 1036 -1.78 -19.28 3.79
CA TRP A 1036 -0.71 -19.10 4.78
C TRP A 1036 -1.18 -19.38 6.22
N ASP A 1037 -2.39 -18.93 6.56
CA ASP A 1037 -2.93 -19.08 7.92
C ASP A 1037 -3.22 -20.56 8.25
N ILE A 1038 -3.35 -21.41 7.23
CA ILE A 1038 -3.71 -22.83 7.36
C ILE A 1038 -2.51 -23.70 7.77
N PHE A 1039 -1.27 -23.31 7.43
CA PHE A 1039 -0.08 -24.15 7.67
C PHE A 1039 0.14 -24.50 9.14
N PRO A 1040 0.13 -23.54 10.09
CA PRO A 1040 0.36 -23.87 11.50
C PRO A 1040 -0.72 -24.82 12.03
N TRP A 1041 -1.97 -24.57 11.67
CA TRP A 1041 -3.08 -25.42 12.08
C TRP A 1041 -2.98 -26.85 11.50
N LEU A 1042 -2.57 -27.02 10.24
CA LEU A 1042 -2.33 -28.36 9.67
C LEU A 1042 -1.17 -29.07 10.36
N ALA A 1043 -0.10 -28.35 10.74
CA ALA A 1043 1.01 -28.92 11.48
C ALA A 1043 0.59 -29.41 12.86
N GLU A 1044 -0.26 -28.65 13.58
CA GLU A 1044 -0.85 -29.10 14.85
C GLU A 1044 -1.67 -30.39 14.70
N MET A 1045 -2.38 -30.55 13.58
CA MET A 1045 -3.22 -31.73 13.31
C MET A 1045 -2.44 -32.93 12.71
N ALA A 1046 -1.16 -32.75 12.38
CA ALA A 1046 -0.36 -33.76 11.69
C ALA A 1046 -0.20 -35.06 12.48
N ASP A 1047 -0.17 -34.98 13.82
CA ASP A 1047 -0.10 -36.14 14.71
C ASP A 1047 -1.47 -36.86 14.86
N GLU A 1048 -2.58 -36.16 14.66
CA GLU A 1048 -3.94 -36.71 14.81
C GLU A 1048 -4.37 -37.51 13.57
N ASP A 1049 -4.18 -36.94 12.36
CA ASP A 1049 -4.47 -37.61 11.08
C ASP A 1049 -3.41 -37.29 10.01
N PRO A 1050 -2.22 -37.92 10.08
CA PRO A 1050 -1.10 -37.62 9.19
C PRO A 1050 -1.42 -37.87 7.71
N VAL A 1051 -2.30 -38.84 7.41
CA VAL A 1051 -2.64 -39.21 6.03
C VAL A 1051 -3.57 -38.18 5.40
N GLN A 1052 -4.59 -37.72 6.13
CA GLN A 1052 -5.48 -36.69 5.64
C GLN A 1052 -4.75 -35.34 5.51
N VAL A 1053 -3.95 -34.96 6.50
CA VAL A 1053 -3.23 -33.68 6.53
C VAL A 1053 -2.24 -33.57 5.37
N VAL A 1054 -1.40 -34.59 5.13
CA VAL A 1054 -0.48 -34.56 3.98
C VAL A 1054 -1.24 -34.57 2.65
N GLY A 1055 -2.41 -35.20 2.59
CA GLY A 1055 -3.31 -35.17 1.44
C GLY A 1055 -3.85 -33.76 1.13
N ILE A 1056 -4.26 -33.02 2.17
CA ILE A 1056 -4.71 -31.63 2.06
C ILE A 1056 -3.57 -30.75 1.56
N LEU A 1057 -2.39 -30.82 2.19
CA LEU A 1057 -1.24 -30.01 1.79
C LEU A 1057 -0.80 -30.32 0.35
N TYR A 1058 -0.81 -31.61 -0.05
CA TYR A 1058 -0.58 -32.01 -1.43
C TYR A 1058 -1.59 -31.36 -2.38
N ALA A 1059 -2.88 -31.37 -2.07
CA ALA A 1059 -3.91 -30.75 -2.89
C ALA A 1059 -3.75 -29.22 -2.98
N MET A 1060 -3.36 -28.55 -1.89
CA MET A 1060 -3.06 -27.12 -1.87
C MET A 1060 -1.90 -26.77 -2.82
N VAL A 1061 -0.78 -27.49 -2.71
CA VAL A 1061 0.44 -27.23 -3.50
C VAL A 1061 0.26 -27.60 -4.99
N THR A 1062 -0.53 -28.65 -5.26
CA THR A 1062 -0.76 -29.12 -6.63
C THR A 1062 -1.91 -28.41 -7.35
N HIS A 1063 -2.67 -27.58 -6.66
CA HIS A 1063 -3.77 -26.81 -7.25
C HIS A 1063 -3.28 -26.00 -8.49
N PRO A 1064 -4.00 -26.01 -9.63
CA PRO A 1064 -3.55 -25.36 -10.87
C PRO A 1064 -3.31 -23.84 -10.77
N ALA A 1065 -3.94 -23.20 -9.79
CA ALA A 1065 -3.82 -21.78 -9.46
C ALA A 1065 -3.07 -21.52 -8.13
N ALA A 1066 -2.38 -22.52 -7.57
CA ALA A 1066 -1.53 -22.32 -6.39
C ALA A 1066 -0.43 -21.29 -6.68
N ASN A 1067 -0.27 -20.32 -5.78
CA ASN A 1067 0.75 -19.28 -5.89
C ASN A 1067 2.06 -19.73 -5.20
N GLN A 1068 3.14 -18.96 -5.38
CA GLN A 1068 4.43 -19.26 -4.75
C GLN A 1068 4.38 -19.22 -3.22
N TYR A 1069 3.48 -18.44 -2.60
CA TYR A 1069 3.33 -18.42 -1.15
C TYR A 1069 2.80 -19.75 -0.61
N THR A 1070 1.88 -20.41 -1.33
CA THR A 1070 1.45 -21.78 -0.99
C THR A 1070 2.56 -22.82 -1.16
N VAL A 1071 3.46 -22.63 -2.13
CA VAL A 1071 4.58 -23.55 -2.38
C VAL A 1071 5.71 -23.36 -1.37
N ASN A 1072 6.00 -22.11 -1.02
CA ASN A 1072 7.04 -21.70 -0.08
C ASN A 1072 6.45 -21.48 1.32
N GLY A 1073 5.45 -22.30 1.71
CA GLY A 1073 4.87 -22.27 3.05
C GLY A 1073 5.94 -22.35 4.16
N PRO A 1074 5.60 -22.06 5.42
CA PRO A 1074 6.56 -22.11 6.51
C PRO A 1074 7.29 -23.46 6.57
N ASP A 1075 8.61 -23.44 6.43
CA ASP A 1075 9.39 -24.68 6.31
C ASP A 1075 9.21 -25.60 7.53
N GLU A 1076 9.09 -25.03 8.74
CA GLU A 1076 8.88 -25.77 9.99
C GLU A 1076 7.54 -26.53 10.03
N ASP A 1077 6.45 -25.89 9.60
CA ASP A 1077 5.12 -26.51 9.56
C ASP A 1077 5.07 -27.63 8.50
N VAL A 1078 5.62 -27.37 7.32
CA VAL A 1078 5.68 -28.36 6.23
C VAL A 1078 6.58 -29.55 6.61
N GLU A 1079 7.73 -29.30 7.25
CA GLU A 1079 8.61 -30.36 7.77
C GLU A 1079 7.87 -31.22 8.80
N THR A 1080 7.13 -30.61 9.73
CA THR A 1080 6.33 -31.32 10.73
C THR A 1080 5.31 -32.25 10.09
N ILE A 1081 4.54 -31.75 9.10
CA ILE A 1081 3.54 -32.53 8.37
C ILE A 1081 4.19 -33.70 7.61
N LEU A 1082 5.30 -33.43 6.90
CA LEU A 1082 6.03 -34.45 6.15
C LEU A 1082 6.64 -35.51 7.06
N SER A 1083 7.23 -35.12 8.18
CA SER A 1083 7.79 -36.04 9.17
C SER A 1083 6.72 -36.96 9.77
N ALA A 1084 5.56 -36.42 10.16
CA ALA A 1084 4.45 -37.21 10.67
C ALA A 1084 3.94 -38.22 9.63
N ALA A 1085 3.77 -37.80 8.37
CA ALA A 1085 3.32 -38.66 7.28
C ALA A 1085 4.34 -39.74 6.87
N LEU A 1086 5.64 -39.45 6.95
CA LEU A 1086 6.69 -40.45 6.71
C LEU A 1086 6.82 -41.46 7.85
N ALA A 1087 6.50 -41.05 9.09
CA ALA A 1087 6.60 -41.89 10.29
C ALA A 1087 5.33 -42.70 10.60
N CYS A 1088 4.17 -42.38 9.99
CA CYS A 1088 2.87 -42.95 10.37
C CYS A 1088 2.69 -44.46 10.05
N GLY A 1089 3.61 -45.06 9.28
CA GLY A 1089 3.58 -46.49 8.93
C GLY A 1089 2.54 -46.88 7.87
N ASP A 1090 1.71 -45.94 7.40
CA ASP A 1090 0.79 -46.15 6.27
C ASP A 1090 1.50 -45.88 4.93
N ALA A 1091 1.54 -46.90 4.06
CA ALA A 1091 2.10 -46.79 2.73
C ALA A 1091 1.40 -45.72 1.86
N ALA A 1092 0.13 -45.41 2.10
CA ALA A 1092 -0.56 -44.32 1.43
C ALA A 1092 -0.05 -42.95 1.88
N GLY A 1093 0.17 -42.75 3.19
CA GLY A 1093 0.74 -41.54 3.76
C GLY A 1093 2.17 -41.29 3.27
N VAL A 1094 3.03 -42.31 3.34
CA VAL A 1094 4.43 -42.24 2.87
C VAL A 1094 4.50 -41.86 1.39
N ARG A 1095 3.75 -42.54 0.51
CA ARG A 1095 3.72 -42.22 -0.93
C ARG A 1095 3.23 -40.80 -1.20
N LYS A 1096 2.26 -40.31 -0.41
CA LYS A 1096 1.74 -38.95 -0.55
C LYS A 1096 2.77 -37.91 -0.12
N ALA A 1097 3.52 -38.16 0.97
CA ALA A 1097 4.63 -37.32 1.41
C ALA A 1097 5.74 -37.24 0.35
N GLU A 1098 6.16 -38.37 -0.22
CA GLU A 1098 7.14 -38.40 -1.32
C GLU A 1098 6.65 -37.59 -2.54
N SER A 1099 5.37 -37.76 -2.90
CA SER A 1099 4.75 -37.01 -4.01
C SER A 1099 4.70 -35.50 -3.73
N LEU A 1100 4.42 -35.11 -2.48
CA LEU A 1100 4.42 -33.71 -2.05
C LEU A 1100 5.81 -33.11 -2.13
N ILE A 1101 6.84 -33.81 -1.66
CA ILE A 1101 8.23 -33.35 -1.78
C ILE A 1101 8.62 -33.19 -3.25
N GLY A 1102 8.24 -34.13 -4.12
CA GLY A 1102 8.43 -33.99 -5.57
C GLY A 1102 7.72 -32.78 -6.18
N ALA A 1103 6.46 -32.55 -5.80
CA ALA A 1103 5.67 -31.40 -6.24
C ALA A 1103 6.24 -30.05 -5.76
N LEU A 1104 6.75 -29.98 -4.53
CA LEU A 1104 7.45 -28.82 -3.97
C LEU A 1104 8.77 -28.57 -4.73
N THR A 1105 9.54 -29.63 -4.95
CA THR A 1105 10.85 -29.58 -5.65
C THR A 1105 10.71 -29.04 -7.07
N THR A 1106 9.76 -29.56 -7.86
CA THR A 1106 9.52 -29.08 -9.25
C THR A 1106 8.99 -27.65 -9.32
N ARG A 1107 8.42 -27.14 -8.22
CA ARG A 1107 7.97 -25.75 -8.08
C ARG A 1107 9.02 -24.84 -7.44
N GLY A 1108 10.23 -25.35 -7.19
CA GLY A 1108 11.39 -24.57 -6.75
C GLY A 1108 11.68 -24.62 -5.24
N ASN A 1109 10.83 -25.24 -4.42
CA ASN A 1109 11.12 -25.43 -2.99
C ASN A 1109 11.95 -26.70 -2.78
N LEU A 1110 13.24 -26.53 -2.48
CA LEU A 1110 14.23 -27.60 -2.36
C LEU A 1110 14.57 -27.96 -0.91
N SER A 1111 13.92 -27.32 0.09
CA SER A 1111 14.26 -27.46 1.52
C SER A 1111 14.14 -28.91 2.02
N PHE A 1112 13.20 -29.69 1.47
CA PHE A 1112 12.82 -31.02 1.99
C PHE A 1112 13.50 -32.21 1.29
N LEU A 1113 14.47 -31.97 0.40
CA LEU A 1113 15.15 -33.03 -0.37
C LEU A 1113 15.85 -34.07 0.52
N SER A 1114 16.38 -33.65 1.67
CA SER A 1114 17.07 -34.53 2.61
C SER A 1114 16.14 -35.55 3.26
N MET A 1115 14.82 -35.34 3.26
CA MET A 1115 13.85 -36.21 3.93
C MET A 1115 13.55 -37.51 3.17
N ILE A 1116 13.81 -37.55 1.85
CA ILE A 1116 13.65 -38.77 1.01
C ILE A 1116 14.89 -39.66 1.09
N SER A 1117 16.04 -39.07 1.38
CA SER A 1117 17.30 -39.80 1.52
C SER A 1117 17.30 -40.43 2.91
N GLY A 1118 17.29 -41.76 2.99
CA GLY A 1118 17.31 -42.52 4.26
C GLY A 1118 18.59 -42.39 5.08
N ASP A 1119 19.10 -41.18 5.28
CA ASP A 1119 20.26 -40.83 6.10
C ASP A 1119 19.82 -40.27 7.47
N GLN A 1120 18.74 -40.84 8.03
CA GLN A 1120 18.53 -40.78 9.48
C GLN A 1120 19.44 -41.80 10.17
N GLN A 1121 20.73 -41.49 10.24
CA GLN A 1121 21.65 -41.82 11.34
C GLN A 1121 23.01 -41.19 11.03
N THR A 1122 23.47 -40.25 11.85
CA THR A 1122 24.85 -39.66 11.95
C THR A 1122 25.09 -38.18 11.56
N SER A 1123 24.17 -37.25 11.85
CA SER A 1123 24.56 -35.81 11.90
C SER A 1123 23.86 -34.98 13.00
N ARG A 1124 23.48 -35.60 14.12
CA ARG A 1124 23.19 -34.86 15.39
C ARG A 1124 24.32 -35.11 16.40
N ALA A 1125 25.53 -34.69 16.02
CA ALA A 1125 26.61 -34.38 16.95
C ALA A 1125 27.58 -33.45 16.23
N GLN A 1126 27.72 -32.22 16.74
CA GLN A 1126 28.64 -31.15 16.31
C GLN A 1126 28.15 -30.20 15.19
N THR A 1127 27.29 -29.26 15.56
CA THR A 1127 27.62 -27.81 15.60
C THR A 1127 26.69 -27.11 16.55
#